data_AF-A0A4S9VN69-F1
#
_entry.id   AF-A0A4S9VN69-F1
#
_cell.length_a   1.000
_cell.length_b   1.000
_cell.length_c   1.000
_cell.angle_alpha   90.00
_cell.angle_beta   90.00
_cell.angle_gamma   90.00
#
_symmetry.space_group_name_H-M   'P 1'
#
loop_
_entity.id
_entity.type
_entity.pdbx_description
1 polymer ?
#
loop_
_entity_poly.entity_id
_entity_poly.type
_entity_poly.pdbx_seq_one_letter_code
_entity_poly.pdbx_strand_id
1 'polypeptide(L)'
;MNAIQGTHQDDKGNVPTQHDHYGAFQTEIYRRGMYDNVVPTVTTNPNKLEAQAKEAMNKRSYNYVGGGAGEGATMDANRLAFRTWKVVPRMLRDTTHRNLKTTILGKEYPTPCLVAPVGVQSIFHEDKETGVAEVAAEIGVPYILSTASSSTIEEVAEANGDGHRWFQLYWPHDKEITESMLSRAKKSGYEVLVVTLDTWSLSWRPLDLDGAYVPFMKGIGDAIGFSDPVFRRQFKDKHGQEVEDNIHDAALEWQAKVFPGAAHTWEEVQHLKDNWDGPIVLKGIQHVEDARKAAEVGVQGIVVSNHGGRQCDGAVGSLEMLPEIVEAVGDKIEVLFDSGIRTGVDIIKALSLGAKGVLIGRPWVYGLGIAGKAGAKDAFKGLLASAIRACFVARSTLETDTQITKQSLRNTLDTYHPPIDHQTHLNCYHNPNNLATMPPTASRVSDQFVPTTANGTSQMVLCAHCHVQKLPKNSLQRKEEHLRSCASFALSPLATERDATGKTMLEESIGRRAGRTKPGNSRGGDGRAEVLRLQRIGAALGFGDAGQSEGIQERVERILRGEGLRRDDVDEHGTSAYQSPDMGGGGYTPFPPASFENNETMAALLSSATRATPTNAGNINPRKRPLPTAQYSLAYEKASIIFNISA
;
A
#
# COMPACT_ATOMS: atom_id res chain seq x y z
N MET A 1 -12.29 -10.35 34.60
CA MET A 1 -13.09 -9.79 33.49
C MET A 1 -12.65 -8.38 33.12
N ASN A 2 -12.35 -7.50 34.08
CA ASN A 2 -11.91 -6.11 33.83
C ASN A 2 -10.69 -5.97 32.90
N ALA A 3 -9.70 -6.86 32.97
CA ALA A 3 -8.55 -6.87 32.05
C ALA A 3 -8.93 -7.18 30.57
N ILE A 4 -10.03 -7.90 30.35
CA ILE A 4 -10.51 -8.31 29.02
C ILE A 4 -11.54 -7.29 28.49
N GLN A 5 -12.40 -6.78 29.37
CA GLN A 5 -13.38 -5.74 29.06
C GLN A 5 -12.71 -4.37 28.87
N GLY A 6 -11.60 -4.13 29.56
CA GLY A 6 -10.93 -2.83 29.59
C GLY A 6 -11.79 -1.76 30.24
N THR A 7 -12.74 -2.14 31.10
CA THR A 7 -13.61 -1.25 31.87
C THR A 7 -13.28 -1.42 33.36
N HIS A 8 -13.22 -0.31 34.08
CA HIS A 8 -13.15 -0.28 35.54
C HIS A 8 -14.57 -0.05 36.06
N GLN A 9 -15.03 -0.81 37.04
CA GLN A 9 -16.21 -0.44 37.83
C GLN A 9 -15.78 0.69 38.76
N ASP A 10 -16.49 1.82 38.80
CA ASP A 10 -16.14 2.87 39.76
C ASP A 10 -16.26 2.36 41.21
N ASP A 11 -15.67 3.06 42.17
CA ASP A 11 -15.68 2.69 43.61
C ASP A 11 -17.10 2.65 44.21
N LYS A 12 -18.14 2.99 43.43
CA LYS A 12 -19.55 2.97 43.81
C LYS A 12 -20.30 1.77 43.22
N GLY A 13 -19.61 0.86 42.52
CA GLY A 13 -20.21 -0.33 41.93
C GLY A 13 -21.06 -0.05 40.69
N ASN A 14 -20.98 1.15 40.10
CA ASN A 14 -21.63 1.43 38.84
C ASN A 14 -20.81 0.76 37.72
N VAL A 15 -21.45 -0.14 36.99
CA VAL A 15 -20.96 -0.58 35.69
C VAL A 15 -21.08 0.62 34.76
N PRO A 16 -20.01 1.04 34.04
CA PRO A 16 -20.11 2.11 33.06
C PRO A 16 -21.27 1.80 32.10
N THR A 17 -22.28 2.67 32.09
CA THR A 17 -23.43 2.57 31.20
C THR A 17 -22.92 2.55 29.76
N GLN A 18 -23.19 1.48 29.00
CA GLN A 18 -23.16 1.36 27.51
C GLN A 18 -22.02 1.99 26.66
N HIS A 19 -21.09 2.78 27.19
CA HIS A 19 -20.24 3.69 26.41
C HIS A 19 -18.93 3.06 25.92
N ASP A 20 -18.71 1.75 26.15
CA ASP A 20 -17.57 0.97 25.65
C ASP A 20 -17.96 -0.01 24.52
N HIS A 21 -18.91 0.36 23.65
CA HIS A 21 -19.56 -0.55 22.68
C HIS A 21 -18.60 -1.39 21.81
N TYR A 22 -17.46 -0.84 21.37
CA TYR A 22 -16.57 -1.54 20.44
C TYR A 22 -15.54 -2.45 21.11
N GLY A 23 -15.07 -2.11 22.32
CA GLY A 23 -14.06 -2.90 23.04
C GLY A 23 -14.60 -4.24 23.54
N ALA A 24 -15.92 -4.32 23.72
CA ALA A 24 -16.63 -5.52 24.13
C ALA A 24 -16.48 -6.69 23.13
N PHE A 25 -16.23 -6.43 21.85
CA PHE A 25 -16.14 -7.48 20.83
C PHE A 25 -15.00 -8.48 21.11
N GLN A 26 -13.85 -8.02 21.62
CA GLN A 26 -12.78 -8.92 22.04
C GLN A 26 -13.23 -9.85 23.19
N THR A 27 -14.00 -9.31 24.14
CA THR A 27 -14.57 -10.10 25.24
C THR A 27 -15.60 -11.09 24.73
N GLU A 28 -16.44 -10.68 23.78
CA GLU A 28 -17.42 -11.53 23.11
C GLU A 28 -16.74 -12.73 22.43
N ILE A 29 -15.66 -12.49 21.68
CA ILE A 29 -14.86 -13.54 21.04
C ILE A 29 -14.34 -14.54 22.07
N TYR A 30 -13.70 -14.08 23.15
CA TYR A 30 -13.20 -15.01 24.17
C TYR A 30 -14.32 -15.77 24.87
N ARG A 31 -15.43 -15.11 25.19
CA ARG A 31 -16.56 -15.75 25.87
C ARG A 31 -17.14 -16.86 25.00
N ARG A 32 -17.43 -16.55 23.73
CA ARG A 32 -17.98 -17.50 22.76
C ARG A 32 -17.01 -18.65 22.48
N GLY A 33 -15.72 -18.36 22.36
CA GLY A 33 -14.71 -19.40 22.16
C GLY A 33 -14.54 -20.32 23.37
N MET A 34 -14.48 -19.77 24.58
CA MET A 34 -14.21 -20.55 25.79
C MET A 34 -15.41 -21.32 26.34
N TYR A 35 -16.63 -20.76 26.21
CA TYR A 35 -17.83 -21.36 26.79
C TYR A 35 -18.74 -22.03 25.76
N ASP A 36 -18.79 -21.50 24.53
CA ASP A 36 -19.68 -21.99 23.48
C ASP A 36 -18.92 -22.72 22.36
N ASN A 37 -17.58 -22.80 22.44
CA ASN A 37 -16.67 -23.35 21.42
C ASN A 37 -16.87 -22.73 20.02
N VAL A 38 -17.25 -21.45 19.96
CA VAL A 38 -17.46 -20.71 18.71
C VAL A 38 -16.29 -19.77 18.44
N VAL A 39 -15.61 -19.97 17.31
CA VAL A 39 -14.51 -19.12 16.84
C VAL A 39 -15.02 -17.98 15.94
N PRO A 40 -14.23 -16.89 15.76
CA PRO A 40 -14.60 -15.79 14.86
C PRO A 40 -14.82 -16.25 13.42
N THR A 41 -15.82 -15.68 12.74
CA THR A 41 -16.14 -15.98 11.33
C THR A 41 -15.00 -15.57 10.38
N VAL A 42 -14.38 -14.42 10.66
CA VAL A 42 -13.20 -13.94 9.95
C VAL A 42 -12.01 -13.86 10.90
N THR A 43 -10.81 -14.02 10.38
CA THR A 43 -9.59 -13.91 11.17
C THR A 43 -9.44 -12.51 11.78
N THR A 44 -9.06 -12.45 13.05
CA THR A 44 -8.71 -11.20 13.74
C THR A 44 -7.29 -10.71 13.41
N ASN A 45 -6.52 -11.49 12.64
CA ASN A 45 -5.21 -11.08 12.17
C ASN A 45 -5.35 -10.26 10.86
N PRO A 46 -5.05 -8.95 10.87
CA PRO A 46 -5.24 -8.09 9.71
C PRO A 46 -4.38 -8.48 8.49
N ASN A 47 -3.28 -9.23 8.70
CA ASN A 47 -2.42 -9.72 7.61
C ASN A 47 -2.92 -11.03 6.98
N LYS A 48 -3.94 -11.69 7.58
CA LYS A 48 -4.48 -12.96 7.09
C LYS A 48 -5.87 -12.82 6.46
N LEU A 49 -6.56 -11.71 6.67
CA LEU A 49 -7.93 -11.51 6.19
C LEU A 49 -8.04 -11.59 4.67
N GLU A 50 -7.08 -10.99 3.96
CA GLU A 50 -7.04 -11.06 2.49
C GLU A 50 -6.78 -12.48 1.98
N ALA A 51 -5.88 -13.23 2.63
CA ALA A 51 -5.61 -14.62 2.27
C ALA A 51 -6.84 -15.50 2.51
N GLN A 52 -7.53 -15.33 3.65
CA GLN A 52 -8.77 -16.03 3.94
C GLN A 52 -9.86 -15.72 2.89
N ALA A 53 -9.98 -14.46 2.47
CA ALA A 53 -10.92 -14.08 1.41
C ALA A 53 -10.52 -14.66 0.05
N LYS A 54 -9.22 -14.73 -0.27
CA LYS A 54 -8.72 -15.37 -1.49
C LYS A 54 -9.08 -16.85 -1.57
N GLU A 55 -9.08 -17.54 -0.43
CA GLU A 55 -9.47 -18.95 -0.34
C GLU A 55 -10.98 -19.14 -0.43
N ALA A 56 -11.77 -18.23 0.15
CA ALA A 56 -13.23 -18.33 0.18
C ALA A 56 -13.92 -17.87 -1.12
N MET A 57 -13.38 -16.85 -1.79
CA MET A 57 -13.99 -16.24 -2.96
C MET A 57 -13.60 -16.94 -4.26
N ASN A 58 -14.46 -16.87 -5.27
CA ASN A 58 -14.06 -17.27 -6.62
C ASN A 58 -12.98 -16.32 -7.17
N LYS A 59 -12.17 -16.82 -8.12
CA LYS A 59 -11.02 -16.10 -8.67
C LYS A 59 -11.37 -14.73 -9.26
N ARG A 60 -12.50 -14.60 -9.97
CA ARG A 60 -12.90 -13.33 -10.61
C ARG A 60 -13.25 -12.28 -9.56
N SER A 61 -14.05 -12.67 -8.58
CA SER A 61 -14.48 -11.79 -7.49
C SER A 61 -13.28 -11.35 -6.64
N TYR A 62 -12.38 -12.28 -6.29
CA TYR A 62 -11.16 -11.93 -5.57
C TYR A 62 -10.27 -11.00 -6.38
N ASN A 63 -9.97 -11.34 -7.64
CA ASN A 63 -9.11 -10.53 -8.51
C ASN A 63 -9.61 -9.09 -8.62
N TYR A 64 -10.93 -8.91 -8.76
CA TYR A 64 -11.54 -7.60 -8.90
C TYR A 64 -11.34 -6.70 -7.67
N VAL A 65 -11.43 -7.23 -6.45
CA VAL A 65 -11.22 -6.45 -5.21
C VAL A 65 -9.74 -6.38 -4.79
N GLY A 66 -9.02 -7.49 -4.92
CA GLY A 66 -7.62 -7.63 -4.53
C GLY A 66 -6.66 -6.88 -5.47
N GLY A 67 -7.04 -6.69 -6.73
CA GLY A 67 -6.24 -6.01 -7.73
C GLY A 67 -6.07 -4.50 -7.53
N GLY A 68 -4.94 -3.99 -8.04
CA GLY A 68 -4.60 -2.58 -8.17
C GLY A 68 -4.36 -2.20 -9.63
N ALA A 69 -4.01 -0.94 -9.84
CA ALA A 69 -3.49 -0.48 -11.12
C ALA A 69 -2.01 -0.87 -11.26
N GLY A 70 -1.56 -1.07 -12.50
CA GLY A 70 -0.16 -1.29 -12.83
C GLY A 70 0.45 -2.52 -12.13
N GLU A 71 1.67 -2.36 -11.62
CA GLU A 71 2.37 -3.39 -10.85
C GLU A 71 1.91 -3.47 -9.40
N GLY A 72 1.11 -2.49 -8.94
CA GLY A 72 0.60 -2.41 -7.57
C GLY A 72 1.48 -1.60 -6.63
N ALA A 73 2.48 -0.87 -7.14
CA ALA A 73 3.42 -0.09 -6.35
C ALA A 73 2.72 0.94 -5.44
N THR A 74 1.64 1.55 -5.92
CA THR A 74 0.85 2.53 -5.13
C THR A 74 0.06 1.86 -4.00
N MET A 75 -0.35 0.60 -4.17
CA MET A 75 -0.96 -0.18 -3.08
C MET A 75 0.06 -0.46 -1.97
N ASP A 76 1.30 -0.78 -2.35
CA ASP A 76 2.40 -0.96 -1.41
C ASP A 76 2.77 0.36 -0.73
N ALA A 77 2.87 1.46 -1.49
CA ALA A 77 3.11 2.80 -0.97
C ALA A 77 2.07 3.21 0.08
N ASN A 78 0.78 2.95 -0.20
CA ASN A 78 -0.30 3.17 0.77
C ASN A 78 -0.06 2.42 2.09
N ARG A 79 0.43 1.18 2.04
CA ARG A 79 0.74 0.40 3.26
C ARG A 79 2.03 0.87 3.93
N LEU A 80 3.04 1.25 3.15
CA LEU A 80 4.31 1.75 3.65
C LEU A 80 4.14 3.07 4.40
N ALA A 81 3.31 3.98 3.89
CA ALA A 81 3.02 5.26 4.52
C ALA A 81 2.47 5.11 5.96
N PHE A 82 1.63 4.11 6.22
CA PHE A 82 1.22 3.81 7.61
C PHE A 82 2.40 3.30 8.47
N ARG A 83 3.34 2.55 7.87
CA ARG A 83 4.48 1.98 8.58
C ARG A 83 5.52 3.04 8.94
N THR A 84 5.61 4.18 8.25
CA THR A 84 6.56 5.25 8.59
C THR A 84 6.16 6.00 9.87
N TRP A 85 4.87 6.06 10.18
CA TRP A 85 4.37 6.65 11.42
C TRP A 85 4.36 5.64 12.58
N LYS A 86 4.94 6.02 13.72
CA LYS A 86 4.96 5.26 14.97
C LYS A 86 4.15 5.98 16.04
N VAL A 87 3.27 5.26 16.71
CA VAL A 87 2.59 5.75 17.92
C VAL A 87 3.59 5.79 19.07
N VAL A 88 3.62 6.87 19.84
CA VAL A 88 4.46 6.98 21.04
C VAL A 88 3.63 6.63 22.28
N PRO A 89 3.89 5.48 22.95
CA PRO A 89 3.14 5.10 24.15
C PRO A 89 3.35 6.07 25.32
N ARG A 90 2.29 6.34 26.09
CA ARG A 90 2.34 7.23 27.28
C ARG A 90 1.89 6.48 28.53
N MET A 91 2.79 6.33 29.50
CA MET A 91 2.55 5.59 30.75
C MET A 91 1.93 6.47 31.83
N LEU A 92 1.30 5.84 32.84
CA LEU A 92 0.69 6.48 34.02
C LEU A 92 -0.34 7.57 33.66
N ARG A 93 -1.18 7.28 32.67
CA ARG A 93 -2.32 8.10 32.28
C ARG A 93 -3.59 7.28 32.46
N ASP A 94 -4.63 7.90 33.02
CA ASP A 94 -5.93 7.27 33.13
C ASP A 94 -6.58 7.20 31.74
N THR A 95 -6.82 5.98 31.27
CA THR A 95 -7.49 5.66 30.00
C THR A 95 -8.68 4.73 30.23
N THR A 96 -9.28 4.81 31.42
CA THR A 96 -10.37 3.94 31.86
C THR A 96 -11.63 4.16 31.02
N HIS A 97 -11.96 5.42 30.76
CA HIS A 97 -13.04 5.81 29.85
C HIS A 97 -12.45 6.09 28.48
N ARG A 98 -13.11 5.62 27.41
CA ARG A 98 -12.67 5.84 26.03
C ARG A 98 -13.87 6.10 25.16
N ASN A 99 -13.69 6.96 24.18
CA ASN A 99 -14.76 7.29 23.25
C ASN A 99 -14.21 7.50 21.84
N LEU A 100 -14.90 6.90 20.86
CA LEU A 100 -14.70 7.10 19.42
C LEU A 100 -15.75 8.04 18.79
N LYS A 101 -16.65 8.64 19.57
CA LYS A 101 -17.59 9.65 19.05
C LYS A 101 -16.86 10.80 18.39
N THR A 102 -17.37 11.22 17.24
CA THR A 102 -16.86 12.38 16.50
C THR A 102 -18.03 13.11 15.86
N THR A 103 -17.82 14.38 15.52
CA THR A 103 -18.75 15.14 14.69
C THR A 103 -18.17 15.26 13.30
N ILE A 104 -18.86 14.77 12.28
CA ILE A 104 -18.46 14.90 10.87
C ILE A 104 -19.56 15.64 10.15
N LEU A 105 -19.21 16.73 9.46
CA LEU A 105 -20.11 17.58 8.68
C LEU A 105 -21.31 18.07 9.52
N GLY A 106 -21.05 18.43 10.77
CA GLY A 106 -22.06 18.92 11.71
C GLY A 106 -22.93 17.85 12.39
N LYS A 107 -22.72 16.55 12.10
CA LYS A 107 -23.47 15.44 12.70
C LYS A 107 -22.62 14.58 13.61
N GLU A 108 -23.12 14.26 14.80
CA GLU A 108 -22.44 13.34 15.73
C GLU A 108 -22.60 11.88 15.27
N TYR A 109 -21.49 11.15 15.25
CA TYR A 109 -21.41 9.73 14.96
C TYR A 109 -20.72 8.98 16.12
N PRO A 110 -21.07 7.72 16.39
CA PRO A 110 -20.47 6.93 17.47
C PRO A 110 -19.01 6.52 17.22
N THR A 111 -18.54 6.66 15.98
CA THR A 111 -17.20 6.29 15.52
C THR A 111 -16.77 7.20 14.38
N PRO A 112 -15.46 7.45 14.17
CA PRO A 112 -14.97 8.19 13.01
C PRO A 112 -14.85 7.31 11.76
N CYS A 113 -15.28 6.06 11.81
CA CYS A 113 -15.22 5.14 10.68
C CYS A 113 -16.49 5.25 9.83
N LEU A 114 -16.33 5.16 8.51
CA LEU A 114 -17.39 5.09 7.51
C LEU A 114 -17.14 3.89 6.60
N VAL A 115 -18.20 3.32 6.01
CA VAL A 115 -18.06 2.33 4.95
C VAL A 115 -17.67 3.05 3.67
N ALA A 116 -16.47 2.79 3.14
CA ALA A 116 -16.06 3.37 1.86
C ALA A 116 -16.98 2.90 0.73
N PRO A 117 -17.27 3.74 -0.28
CA PRO A 117 -18.06 3.32 -1.43
C PRO A 117 -17.26 2.28 -2.23
N VAL A 118 -17.79 1.05 -2.25
CA VAL A 118 -17.30 -0.04 -3.10
C VAL A 118 -18.50 -0.58 -3.86
N GLY A 119 -18.36 -0.62 -5.18
CA GLY A 119 -19.43 -1.07 -6.06
C GLY A 119 -19.46 -2.57 -6.33
N VAL A 120 -20.43 -2.99 -7.15
CA VAL A 120 -20.58 -4.34 -7.70
C VAL A 120 -20.59 -5.45 -6.65
N GLN A 121 -21.21 -5.23 -5.50
CA GLN A 121 -21.01 -6.11 -4.35
C GLN A 121 -21.60 -7.51 -4.53
N SER A 122 -22.55 -7.66 -5.47
CA SER A 122 -23.13 -8.97 -5.83
C SER A 122 -22.11 -9.95 -6.41
N ILE A 123 -20.95 -9.49 -6.89
CA ILE A 123 -19.89 -10.42 -7.30
C ILE A 123 -19.18 -11.02 -6.08
N PHE A 124 -19.20 -10.36 -4.93
CA PHE A 124 -18.53 -10.83 -3.71
C PHE A 124 -19.43 -11.77 -2.90
N HIS A 125 -20.70 -11.42 -2.76
CA HIS A 125 -21.70 -12.22 -2.03
C HIS A 125 -23.12 -11.83 -2.43
N GLU A 126 -24.09 -12.73 -2.26
CA GLU A 126 -25.52 -12.48 -2.56
C GLU A 126 -26.13 -11.37 -1.70
N ASP A 127 -25.59 -11.16 -0.49
CA ASP A 127 -26.02 -10.09 0.44
C ASP A 127 -25.80 -8.69 -0.15
N LYS A 128 -24.81 -8.54 -1.04
CA LYS A 128 -24.52 -7.33 -1.83
C LYS A 128 -24.59 -6.02 -1.01
N GLU A 129 -25.01 -4.91 -1.62
CA GLU A 129 -25.08 -3.60 -0.97
C GLU A 129 -26.12 -3.56 0.16
N THR A 130 -27.27 -4.23 -0.01
CA THR A 130 -28.37 -4.22 0.97
C THR A 130 -27.96 -4.84 2.31
N GLY A 131 -27.25 -5.98 2.30
CA GLY A 131 -26.80 -6.64 3.52
C GLY A 131 -25.70 -5.87 4.24
N VAL A 132 -24.81 -5.19 3.50
CA VAL A 132 -23.79 -4.31 4.12
C VAL A 132 -24.44 -3.04 4.69
N ALA A 133 -25.46 -2.51 4.03
CA ALA A 133 -26.22 -1.37 4.53
C ALA A 133 -26.98 -1.70 5.83
N GLU A 134 -27.57 -2.89 5.95
CA GLU A 134 -28.17 -3.40 7.19
C GLU A 134 -27.12 -3.47 8.31
N VAL A 135 -25.95 -4.06 8.02
CA VAL A 135 -24.84 -4.15 8.98
C VAL A 135 -24.35 -2.79 9.44
N ALA A 136 -24.18 -1.84 8.51
CA ALA A 136 -23.72 -0.49 8.79
C ALA A 136 -24.68 0.24 9.75
N ALA A 137 -25.99 0.11 9.53
CA ALA A 137 -27.01 0.61 10.45
C ALA A 137 -26.91 -0.05 11.83
N GLU A 138 -26.77 -1.38 11.87
CA GLU A 138 -26.68 -2.14 13.13
C GLU A 138 -25.48 -1.72 14.00
N ILE A 139 -24.32 -1.47 13.37
CA ILE A 139 -23.09 -1.10 14.09
C ILE A 139 -22.89 0.42 14.25
N GLY A 140 -23.84 1.23 13.74
CA GLY A 140 -23.82 2.69 13.83
C GLY A 140 -22.75 3.37 12.97
N VAL A 141 -22.33 2.75 11.86
CA VAL A 141 -21.33 3.28 10.92
C VAL A 141 -22.06 3.83 9.69
N PRO A 142 -21.77 5.06 9.22
CA PRO A 142 -22.37 5.56 7.99
C PRO A 142 -22.04 4.69 6.78
N TYR A 143 -23.07 4.31 6.03
CA TYR A 143 -22.93 3.58 4.77
C TYR A 143 -22.85 4.54 3.59
N ILE A 144 -21.83 4.39 2.73
CA ILE A 144 -21.70 5.20 1.51
C ILE A 144 -22.02 4.31 0.30
N LEU A 145 -23.19 4.52 -0.32
CA LEU A 145 -23.62 3.76 -1.51
C LEU A 145 -22.84 4.23 -2.74
N SER A 146 -22.23 3.30 -3.48
CA SER A 146 -21.58 3.55 -4.77
C SER A 146 -22.60 3.71 -5.91
N THR A 147 -22.33 4.58 -6.90
CA THR A 147 -23.11 4.66 -8.15
C THR A 147 -23.04 3.36 -8.96
N ALA A 148 -21.89 2.68 -8.90
CA ALA A 148 -21.72 1.33 -9.42
C ALA A 148 -22.31 0.33 -8.42
N SER A 149 -23.61 0.03 -8.47
CA SER A 149 -24.30 -0.81 -7.47
C SER A 149 -25.15 -1.88 -8.13
N SER A 150 -25.19 -3.07 -7.53
CA SER A 150 -26.09 -4.16 -7.94
C SER A 150 -27.47 -4.08 -7.28
N SER A 151 -27.72 -3.03 -6.51
CA SER A 151 -28.99 -2.71 -5.84
C SER A 151 -29.36 -1.25 -6.12
N THR A 152 -30.65 -0.93 -6.16
CA THR A 152 -31.09 0.45 -6.42
C THR A 152 -30.81 1.38 -5.24
N ILE A 153 -30.90 2.69 -5.46
CA ILE A 153 -30.78 3.70 -4.39
C ILE A 153 -31.84 3.44 -3.30
N GLU A 154 -33.04 3.11 -3.73
CA GLU A 154 -34.21 2.92 -2.89
C GLU A 154 -34.11 1.63 -2.06
N GLU A 155 -33.71 0.51 -2.68
CA GLU A 155 -33.53 -0.79 -1.98
C GLU A 155 -32.48 -0.69 -0.87
N VAL A 156 -31.37 -0.01 -1.14
CA VAL A 156 -30.30 0.18 -0.16
C VAL A 156 -30.74 1.09 0.98
N ALA A 157 -31.50 2.15 0.68
CA ALA A 157 -32.08 2.99 1.71
C ALA A 157 -33.06 2.21 2.59
N GLU A 158 -33.94 1.40 2.00
CA GLU A 158 -34.85 0.54 2.77
C GLU A 158 -34.07 -0.41 3.69
N ALA A 159 -33.06 -1.11 3.16
CA ALA A 159 -32.24 -2.03 3.94
C ALA A 159 -31.43 -1.34 5.05
N ASN A 160 -31.04 -0.07 4.86
CA ASN A 160 -30.32 0.71 5.86
C ASN A 160 -31.22 1.21 7.00
N GLY A 161 -32.56 1.09 6.91
CA GLY A 161 -33.50 1.39 8.00
C GLY A 161 -33.42 2.83 8.50
N ASP A 162 -33.05 3.04 9.77
CA ASP A 162 -32.77 4.36 10.36
C ASP A 162 -31.26 4.71 10.38
N GLY A 163 -30.44 3.90 9.71
CA GLY A 163 -29.00 4.09 9.61
C GLY A 163 -28.63 5.34 8.82
N HIS A 164 -27.41 5.84 9.08
CA HIS A 164 -26.84 6.96 8.35
C HIS A 164 -26.35 6.52 6.97
N ARG A 165 -26.81 7.22 5.92
CA ARG A 165 -26.49 6.90 4.53
C ARG A 165 -26.02 8.11 3.74
N TRP A 166 -24.92 7.91 3.02
CA TRP A 166 -24.32 8.88 2.12
C TRP A 166 -24.32 8.27 0.71
N PHE A 167 -24.39 9.13 -0.30
CA PHE A 167 -24.46 8.69 -1.69
C PHE A 167 -23.19 9.08 -2.42
N GLN A 168 -22.49 8.11 -2.99
CA GLN A 168 -21.33 8.34 -3.84
C GLN A 168 -21.76 8.43 -5.31
N LEU A 169 -21.46 9.58 -5.91
CA LEU A 169 -21.74 9.90 -7.30
C LEU A 169 -20.50 9.63 -8.17
N TYR A 170 -20.62 8.70 -9.14
CA TYR A 170 -19.83 8.78 -10.37
C TYR A 170 -20.57 9.73 -11.28
N TRP A 171 -20.01 10.93 -11.44
CA TRP A 171 -20.70 12.09 -11.98
C TRP A 171 -20.92 11.94 -13.49
N PRO A 172 -22.17 11.75 -13.95
CA PRO A 172 -22.44 11.71 -15.37
C PRO A 172 -22.27 13.11 -15.98
N HIS A 173 -21.76 13.19 -17.21
CA HIS A 173 -21.78 14.44 -17.98
C HIS A 173 -23.19 14.80 -18.48
N ASP A 174 -24.10 13.83 -18.45
CA ASP A 174 -25.52 14.04 -18.70
C ASP A 174 -26.18 14.67 -17.47
N LYS A 175 -26.52 15.96 -17.59
CA LYS A 175 -27.10 16.75 -16.49
C LYS A 175 -28.45 16.21 -16.04
N GLU A 176 -29.29 15.74 -16.96
CA GLU A 176 -30.63 15.27 -16.61
C GLU A 176 -30.55 13.95 -15.82
N ILE A 177 -29.65 13.05 -16.20
CA ILE A 177 -29.35 11.83 -15.42
C ILE A 177 -28.77 12.20 -14.06
N THR A 178 -27.84 13.16 -14.01
CA THR A 178 -27.25 13.63 -12.76
C THR A 178 -28.33 14.14 -11.80
N GLU A 179 -29.20 15.05 -12.26
CA GLU A 179 -30.31 15.60 -11.49
C GLU A 179 -31.28 14.50 -11.02
N SER A 180 -31.59 13.52 -11.89
CA SER A 180 -32.43 12.38 -11.53
C SER A 180 -31.84 11.55 -10.40
N MET A 181 -30.56 11.19 -10.49
CA MET A 181 -29.86 10.43 -9.45
C MET A 181 -29.81 11.19 -8.11
N LEU A 182 -29.48 12.48 -8.15
CA LEU A 182 -29.45 13.33 -6.95
C LEU A 182 -30.84 13.44 -6.30
N SER A 183 -31.88 13.63 -7.12
CA SER A 183 -33.28 13.68 -6.66
C SER A 183 -33.71 12.37 -5.99
N ARG A 184 -33.37 11.23 -6.59
CA ARG A 184 -33.65 9.89 -6.05
C ARG A 184 -32.94 9.63 -4.73
N ALA A 185 -31.64 9.95 -4.66
CA ALA A 185 -30.87 9.85 -3.43
C ALA A 185 -31.45 10.73 -2.32
N LYS A 186 -31.76 11.99 -2.61
CA LYS A 186 -32.37 12.93 -1.65
C LYS A 186 -33.71 12.41 -1.13
N LYS A 187 -34.60 11.95 -2.02
CA LYS A 187 -35.91 11.37 -1.64
C LYS A 187 -35.78 10.10 -0.79
N SER A 188 -34.67 9.37 -0.94
CA SER A 188 -34.38 8.14 -0.20
C SER A 188 -33.61 8.40 1.12
N GLY A 189 -33.49 9.67 1.54
CA GLY A 189 -32.89 10.04 2.83
C GLY A 189 -31.36 10.02 2.85
N TYR A 190 -30.70 10.07 1.71
CA TYR A 190 -29.25 10.25 1.67
C TYR A 190 -28.86 11.68 2.08
N GLU A 191 -27.94 11.77 3.03
CA GLU A 191 -27.67 13.02 3.76
C GLU A 191 -26.47 13.80 3.20
N VAL A 192 -25.49 13.08 2.64
CA VAL A 192 -24.22 13.63 2.13
C VAL A 192 -23.94 13.08 0.74
N LEU A 193 -23.49 13.95 -0.16
CA LEU A 193 -23.06 13.59 -1.51
C LEU A 193 -21.53 13.47 -1.54
N VAL A 194 -21.03 12.29 -1.91
CA VAL A 194 -19.60 12.02 -2.10
C VAL A 194 -19.30 11.96 -3.60
N VAL A 195 -18.62 12.95 -4.14
CA VAL A 195 -18.33 13.03 -5.58
C VAL A 195 -16.95 12.40 -5.81
N THR A 196 -16.90 11.27 -6.51
CA THR A 196 -15.63 10.61 -6.80
C THR A 196 -15.02 11.24 -8.04
N LEU A 197 -13.86 11.87 -7.86
CA LEU A 197 -13.16 12.57 -8.93
C LEU A 197 -12.08 11.71 -9.58
N ASP A 198 -11.64 10.58 -9.03
CA ASP A 198 -10.45 9.85 -9.49
C ASP A 198 -10.70 8.68 -10.46
N THR A 199 -11.93 8.51 -10.96
CA THR A 199 -12.34 7.38 -11.83
C THR A 199 -13.28 7.79 -12.96
N TRP A 200 -12.89 8.76 -13.80
CA TRP A 200 -13.62 9.03 -15.06
C TRP A 200 -13.24 8.04 -16.19
N SER A 201 -12.15 7.30 -16.03
CA SER A 201 -11.73 6.18 -16.89
C SER A 201 -11.31 5.00 -16.01
N LEU A 202 -11.52 3.79 -16.53
CA LEU A 202 -10.92 2.60 -15.96
C LEU A 202 -9.40 2.63 -16.18
N SER A 203 -8.65 2.25 -15.17
CA SER A 203 -7.19 2.15 -15.19
C SER A 203 -6.71 0.79 -15.70
N TRP A 204 -5.41 0.69 -15.97
CA TRP A 204 -4.78 -0.56 -16.33
C TRP A 204 -4.64 -1.47 -15.11
N ARG A 205 -5.52 -2.48 -14.98
CA ARG A 205 -5.56 -3.41 -13.83
C ARG A 205 -5.28 -4.85 -14.28
N PRO A 206 -4.04 -5.36 -14.15
CA PRO A 206 -3.66 -6.66 -14.71
C PRO A 206 -4.54 -7.84 -14.26
N LEU A 207 -4.97 -7.88 -12.98
CA LEU A 207 -5.81 -8.98 -12.49
C LEU A 207 -7.22 -9.02 -13.13
N ASP A 208 -7.73 -7.86 -13.56
CA ASP A 208 -8.99 -7.75 -14.31
C ASP A 208 -8.76 -8.07 -15.79
N LEU A 209 -7.67 -7.54 -16.37
CA LEU A 209 -7.30 -7.69 -17.79
C LEU A 209 -6.93 -9.13 -18.16
N ASP A 210 -6.12 -9.81 -17.35
CA ASP A 210 -5.76 -11.22 -17.55
C ASP A 210 -6.98 -12.15 -17.43
N GLY A 211 -8.00 -11.71 -16.69
CA GLY A 211 -9.30 -12.37 -16.59
C GLY A 211 -10.31 -11.96 -17.65
N ALA A 212 -9.98 -10.95 -18.49
CA ALA A 212 -10.89 -10.24 -19.37
C ALA A 212 -12.24 -9.93 -18.69
N TYR A 213 -12.17 -9.41 -17.46
CA TYR A 213 -13.32 -9.35 -16.57
C TYR A 213 -13.63 -7.93 -16.12
N VAL A 214 -14.78 -7.44 -16.59
CA VAL A 214 -15.41 -6.19 -16.14
C VAL A 214 -16.90 -6.48 -15.91
N PRO A 215 -17.41 -6.46 -14.66
CA PRO A 215 -18.79 -6.86 -14.35
C PRO A 215 -19.85 -5.96 -15.01
N PHE A 216 -19.56 -4.66 -15.14
CA PHE A 216 -20.45 -3.67 -15.72
C PHE A 216 -20.90 -4.02 -17.14
N MET A 217 -20.02 -4.58 -17.98
CA MET A 217 -20.37 -5.00 -19.36
C MET A 217 -21.46 -6.08 -19.43
N LYS A 218 -21.85 -6.66 -18.29
CA LYS A 218 -22.93 -7.65 -18.16
C LYS A 218 -24.13 -7.12 -17.37
N GLY A 219 -24.22 -5.81 -17.13
CA GLY A 219 -25.28 -5.21 -16.30
C GLY A 219 -25.07 -5.38 -14.79
N ILE A 220 -23.95 -5.96 -14.35
CA ILE A 220 -23.66 -6.16 -12.93
C ILE A 220 -23.02 -4.88 -12.39
N GLY A 221 -23.69 -4.23 -11.44
CA GLY A 221 -23.30 -2.91 -10.95
C GLY A 221 -24.04 -1.74 -11.58
N ASP A 222 -25.03 -2.01 -12.44
CA ASP A 222 -25.72 -0.98 -13.22
C ASP A 222 -27.15 -0.73 -12.73
N ALA A 223 -27.53 -1.28 -11.57
CA ALA A 223 -28.91 -1.22 -11.06
C ALA A 223 -29.43 0.21 -10.90
N ILE A 224 -28.55 1.16 -10.55
CA ILE A 224 -28.93 2.58 -10.42
C ILE A 224 -29.34 3.16 -11.77
N GLY A 225 -28.56 2.93 -12.83
CA GLY A 225 -28.88 3.36 -14.18
C GLY A 225 -30.11 2.65 -14.73
N PHE A 226 -30.19 1.32 -14.56
CA PHE A 226 -31.29 0.51 -15.08
C PHE A 226 -32.64 0.81 -14.41
N SER A 227 -32.62 1.36 -13.18
CA SER A 227 -33.79 1.85 -12.48
C SER A 227 -34.02 3.36 -12.64
N ASP A 228 -33.11 4.09 -13.30
CA ASP A 228 -33.22 5.53 -13.44
C ASP A 228 -34.24 5.92 -14.53
N PRO A 229 -35.29 6.70 -14.20
CA PRO A 229 -36.34 7.01 -15.16
C PRO A 229 -35.84 7.83 -16.36
N VAL A 230 -34.83 8.69 -16.18
CA VAL A 230 -34.26 9.49 -17.27
C VAL A 230 -33.41 8.59 -18.16
N PHE A 231 -32.53 7.77 -17.59
CA PHE A 231 -31.74 6.82 -18.37
C PHE A 231 -32.63 5.87 -19.17
N ARG A 232 -33.65 5.26 -18.55
CA ARG A 232 -34.59 4.34 -19.21
C ARG A 232 -35.32 5.01 -20.37
N ARG A 233 -35.79 6.25 -20.17
CA ARG A 233 -36.44 7.04 -21.22
C ARG A 233 -35.48 7.30 -22.38
N GLN A 234 -34.28 7.80 -22.10
CA GLN A 234 -33.25 8.07 -23.12
C GLN A 234 -32.85 6.79 -23.88
N PHE A 235 -32.71 5.65 -23.18
CA PHE A 235 -32.40 4.36 -23.79
C PHE A 235 -33.52 3.92 -24.75
N LYS A 236 -34.77 3.97 -24.30
CA LYS A 236 -35.94 3.64 -25.12
C LYS A 236 -36.09 4.54 -26.33
N ASP A 237 -35.87 5.85 -26.17
CA ASP A 237 -35.95 6.81 -27.27
C ASP A 237 -34.88 6.53 -28.35
N LYS A 238 -33.70 6.06 -27.94
CA LYS A 238 -32.58 5.74 -28.84
C LYS A 238 -32.71 4.38 -29.51
N HIS A 239 -33.11 3.36 -28.77
CA HIS A 239 -33.06 1.95 -29.20
C HIS A 239 -34.43 1.34 -29.51
N GLY A 240 -35.53 2.01 -29.15
CA GLY A 240 -36.89 1.48 -29.33
C GLY A 240 -37.23 0.27 -28.44
N GLN A 241 -36.42 0.01 -27.42
CA GLN A 241 -36.49 -1.16 -26.54
C GLN A 241 -36.45 -0.74 -25.06
N GLU A 242 -37.02 -1.54 -24.17
CA GLU A 242 -36.79 -1.37 -22.74
C GLU A 242 -35.39 -1.89 -22.35
N VAL A 243 -34.86 -1.44 -21.21
CA VAL A 243 -33.53 -1.86 -20.72
C VAL A 243 -33.44 -3.38 -20.58
N GLU A 244 -34.52 -4.02 -20.10
CA GLU A 244 -34.60 -5.46 -19.88
C GLU A 244 -34.54 -6.27 -21.18
N ASP A 245 -34.98 -5.69 -22.29
CA ASP A 245 -34.97 -6.35 -23.60
C ASP A 245 -33.56 -6.45 -24.18
N ASN A 246 -32.64 -5.55 -23.77
CA ASN A 246 -31.27 -5.48 -24.27
C ASN A 246 -30.29 -4.96 -23.21
N ILE A 247 -30.03 -5.81 -22.22
CA ILE A 247 -29.12 -5.52 -21.10
C ILE A 247 -27.70 -5.19 -21.57
N HIS A 248 -27.22 -5.79 -22.65
CA HIS A 248 -25.85 -5.56 -23.12
C HIS A 248 -25.65 -4.12 -23.60
N ASP A 249 -26.53 -3.63 -24.47
CA ASP A 249 -26.42 -2.26 -24.97
C ASP A 249 -26.76 -1.25 -23.88
N ALA A 250 -27.73 -1.55 -23.00
CA ALA A 250 -28.03 -0.71 -21.85
C ALA A 250 -26.81 -0.57 -20.91
N ALA A 251 -26.09 -1.65 -20.65
CA ALA A 251 -24.88 -1.63 -19.85
C ALA A 251 -23.77 -0.78 -20.49
N LEU A 252 -23.58 -0.87 -21.82
CA LEU A 252 -22.59 -0.07 -22.54
C LEU A 252 -22.93 1.42 -22.50
N GLU A 253 -24.20 1.77 -22.73
CA GLU A 253 -24.69 3.15 -22.65
C GLU A 253 -24.53 3.71 -21.24
N TRP A 254 -24.93 2.95 -20.22
CA TRP A 254 -24.79 3.37 -18.83
C TRP A 254 -23.33 3.65 -18.47
N GLN A 255 -22.43 2.72 -18.79
CA GLN A 255 -21.00 2.90 -18.59
C GLN A 255 -20.46 4.14 -19.30
N ALA A 256 -20.89 4.42 -20.53
CA ALA A 256 -20.49 5.63 -21.26
C ALA A 256 -20.97 6.92 -20.57
N LYS A 257 -22.06 6.87 -19.79
CA LYS A 257 -22.53 8.02 -18.99
C LYS A 257 -21.69 8.24 -17.73
N VAL A 258 -21.39 7.18 -16.97
CA VAL A 258 -20.70 7.29 -15.67
C VAL A 258 -19.16 7.22 -15.76
N PHE A 259 -18.62 6.66 -16.85
CA PHE A 259 -17.17 6.57 -17.13
C PHE A 259 -16.85 7.11 -18.54
N PRO A 260 -17.12 8.40 -18.84
CA PRO A 260 -17.01 8.94 -20.19
C PRO A 260 -15.56 9.17 -20.66
N GLY A 261 -14.55 8.92 -19.83
CA GLY A 261 -13.15 9.19 -20.14
C GLY A 261 -12.75 10.67 -20.01
N ALA A 262 -13.66 11.55 -19.59
CA ALA A 262 -13.42 12.97 -19.41
C ALA A 262 -13.64 13.40 -17.95
N ALA A 263 -12.67 14.13 -17.39
CA ALA A 263 -12.82 14.74 -16.07
C ALA A 263 -13.79 15.94 -16.12
N HIS A 264 -14.46 16.18 -15.00
CA HIS A 264 -15.18 17.44 -14.78
C HIS A 264 -14.23 18.58 -14.40
N THR A 265 -14.72 19.79 -14.57
CA THR A 265 -14.08 21.05 -14.21
C THR A 265 -14.55 21.55 -12.85
N TRP A 266 -13.80 22.48 -12.25
CA TRP A 266 -14.14 23.05 -10.96
C TRP A 266 -15.42 23.91 -11.01
N GLU A 267 -15.69 24.55 -12.15
CA GLU A 267 -16.87 25.38 -12.38
C GLU A 267 -18.16 24.56 -12.34
N GLU A 268 -18.10 23.31 -12.81
CA GLU A 268 -19.25 22.39 -12.83
C GLU A 268 -19.69 22.00 -11.41
N VAL A 269 -18.85 22.15 -10.38
CA VAL A 269 -19.23 21.83 -8.99
C VAL A 269 -20.44 22.66 -8.56
N GLN A 270 -20.61 23.86 -9.13
CA GLN A 270 -21.79 24.68 -8.86
C GLN A 270 -23.09 23.97 -9.27
N HIS A 271 -23.09 23.19 -10.35
CA HIS A 271 -24.27 22.43 -10.77
C HIS A 271 -24.70 21.38 -9.73
N LEU A 272 -23.74 20.76 -9.04
CA LEU A 272 -24.05 19.84 -7.94
C LEU A 272 -24.63 20.60 -6.73
N LYS A 273 -24.07 21.77 -6.41
CA LYS A 273 -24.58 22.63 -5.32
C LYS A 273 -25.99 23.14 -5.59
N ASP A 274 -26.32 23.41 -6.84
CA ASP A 274 -27.66 23.86 -7.25
C ASP A 274 -28.71 22.73 -7.13
N ASN A 275 -28.28 21.46 -7.12
CA ASN A 275 -29.14 20.28 -7.14
C ASN A 275 -29.02 19.39 -5.89
N TRP A 276 -28.24 19.79 -4.89
CA TRP A 276 -28.03 19.05 -3.65
C TRP A 276 -28.02 19.99 -2.43
N ASP A 277 -28.96 19.81 -1.52
CA ASP A 277 -29.14 20.69 -0.35
C ASP A 277 -28.19 20.34 0.81
N GLY A 278 -27.63 19.13 0.81
CA GLY A 278 -26.78 18.62 1.90
C GLY A 278 -25.29 18.92 1.70
N PRO A 279 -24.44 18.43 2.61
CA PRO A 279 -22.99 18.52 2.44
C PRO A 279 -22.51 17.78 1.17
N ILE A 280 -21.56 18.40 0.47
CA ILE A 280 -20.82 17.80 -0.64
C ILE A 280 -19.39 17.52 -0.19
N VAL A 281 -18.91 16.32 -0.50
CA VAL A 281 -17.56 15.84 -0.20
C VAL A 281 -16.88 15.42 -1.50
N LEU A 282 -15.74 16.01 -1.83
CA LEU A 282 -14.96 15.63 -3.02
C LEU A 282 -13.95 14.53 -2.68
N LYS A 283 -14.05 13.36 -3.30
CA LYS A 283 -13.20 12.19 -3.05
C LYS A 283 -12.19 12.00 -4.17
N GLY A 284 -10.94 11.71 -3.79
CA GLY A 284 -9.83 11.47 -4.72
C GLY A 284 -8.75 12.56 -4.68
N ILE A 285 -8.81 13.44 -3.68
CA ILE A 285 -7.86 14.55 -3.55
C ILE A 285 -6.51 13.99 -3.08
N GLN A 286 -5.45 14.31 -3.81
CA GLN A 286 -4.06 13.99 -3.44
C GLN A 286 -3.17 15.23 -3.45
N HIS A 287 -3.54 16.28 -4.17
CA HIS A 287 -2.74 17.49 -4.29
C HIS A 287 -3.26 18.62 -3.39
N VAL A 288 -2.32 19.41 -2.84
CA VAL A 288 -2.63 20.53 -1.94
C VAL A 288 -3.42 21.63 -2.65
N GLU A 289 -3.11 21.91 -3.91
CA GLU A 289 -3.84 22.94 -4.68
C GLU A 289 -5.29 22.54 -4.93
N ASP A 290 -5.56 21.25 -5.20
CA ASP A 290 -6.93 20.76 -5.37
C ASP A 290 -7.71 20.84 -4.05
N ALA A 291 -7.06 20.58 -2.91
CA ALA A 291 -7.67 20.73 -1.59
C ALA A 291 -8.01 22.20 -1.29
N ARG A 292 -7.11 23.14 -1.62
CA ARG A 292 -7.40 24.59 -1.52
C ARG A 292 -8.54 24.98 -2.44
N LYS A 293 -8.56 24.44 -3.67
CA LYS A 293 -9.62 24.75 -4.63
C LYS A 293 -10.98 24.24 -4.17
N ALA A 294 -11.03 23.04 -3.58
CA ALA A 294 -12.23 22.50 -2.94
C ALA A 294 -12.77 23.44 -1.84
N ALA A 295 -11.88 23.97 -1.00
CA ALA A 295 -12.28 24.96 0.01
C ALA A 295 -12.78 26.28 -0.61
N GLU A 296 -12.16 26.76 -1.70
CA GLU A 296 -12.59 27.97 -2.41
C GLU A 296 -13.98 27.85 -3.05
N VAL A 297 -14.31 26.69 -3.65
CA VAL A 297 -15.63 26.47 -4.27
C VAL A 297 -16.75 26.27 -3.24
N GLY A 298 -16.38 26.11 -1.96
CA GLY A 298 -17.28 26.08 -0.82
C GLY A 298 -18.01 24.75 -0.62
N VAL A 299 -17.39 23.63 -0.99
CA VAL A 299 -17.85 22.29 -0.56
C VAL A 299 -17.46 22.03 0.90
N GLN A 300 -18.15 21.13 1.59
CA GLN A 300 -18.03 20.96 3.04
C GLN A 300 -16.93 19.98 3.43
N GLY A 301 -16.55 19.07 2.54
CA GLY A 301 -15.50 18.10 2.82
C GLY A 301 -14.66 17.67 1.63
N ILE A 302 -13.53 17.06 1.92
CA ILE A 302 -12.71 16.30 0.97
C ILE A 302 -12.36 14.94 1.54
N VAL A 303 -12.13 13.95 0.67
CA VAL A 303 -11.48 12.69 1.05
C VAL A 303 -10.10 12.62 0.39
N VAL A 304 -9.07 12.59 1.22
CA VAL A 304 -7.70 12.28 0.78
C VAL A 304 -7.63 10.80 0.43
N SER A 305 -7.58 10.51 -0.86
CA SER A 305 -7.81 9.18 -1.44
C SER A 305 -7.03 9.03 -2.75
N ASN A 306 -6.45 7.85 -2.99
CA ASN A 306 -5.98 7.43 -4.31
C ASN A 306 -6.71 6.16 -4.80
N HIS A 307 -7.97 6.02 -4.38
CA HIS A 307 -8.84 4.89 -4.71
C HIS A 307 -8.25 3.54 -4.28
N GLY A 308 -7.44 3.52 -3.22
CA GLY A 308 -6.75 2.34 -2.74
C GLY A 308 -5.71 1.80 -3.72
N GLY A 309 -5.06 2.65 -4.51
CA GLY A 309 -4.06 2.29 -5.52
C GLY A 309 -4.65 1.61 -6.75
N ARG A 310 -5.93 1.85 -7.04
CA ARG A 310 -6.65 1.21 -8.16
C ARG A 310 -6.72 2.05 -9.42
N GLN A 311 -6.25 3.30 -9.40
CA GLN A 311 -6.43 4.24 -10.52
C GLN A 311 -5.09 4.63 -11.17
N CYS A 312 -4.27 5.42 -10.48
CA CYS A 312 -2.94 5.80 -10.97
C CYS A 312 -1.87 4.98 -10.23
N ASP A 313 -1.09 4.17 -10.95
CA ASP A 313 0.05 3.47 -10.38
C ASP A 313 1.36 4.27 -10.55
N GLY A 314 2.31 4.09 -9.63
CA GLY A 314 3.47 4.97 -9.46
C GLY A 314 3.17 6.26 -8.68
N ALA A 315 1.98 6.38 -8.08
CA ALA A 315 1.59 7.53 -7.27
C ALA A 315 2.11 7.43 -5.82
N VAL A 316 2.11 8.57 -5.12
CA VAL A 316 2.43 8.66 -3.69
C VAL A 316 1.44 7.86 -2.85
N GLY A 317 1.88 7.39 -1.67
CA GLY A 317 0.98 6.81 -0.68
C GLY A 317 0.02 7.88 -0.14
N SER A 318 -1.29 7.61 -0.12
CA SER A 318 -2.31 8.61 0.23
C SER A 318 -2.09 9.26 1.59
N LEU A 319 -1.63 8.48 2.59
CA LEU A 319 -1.37 9.00 3.94
C LEU A 319 -0.19 9.98 3.99
N GLU A 320 0.73 9.94 3.01
CA GLU A 320 1.85 10.89 2.93
C GLU A 320 1.35 12.31 2.63
N MET A 321 0.28 12.43 1.83
CA MET A 321 -0.32 13.72 1.48
C MET A 321 -1.24 14.28 2.56
N LEU A 322 -1.78 13.43 3.43
CA LEU A 322 -2.78 13.84 4.43
C LEU A 322 -2.31 15.01 5.34
N PRO A 323 -1.11 14.99 5.96
CA PRO A 323 -0.71 16.07 6.87
C PRO A 323 -0.56 17.43 6.16
N GLU A 324 -0.04 17.43 4.93
CA GLU A 324 0.17 18.64 4.15
C GLU A 324 -1.15 19.23 3.67
N ILE A 325 -2.08 18.38 3.23
CA ILE A 325 -3.44 18.79 2.84
C ILE A 325 -4.19 19.40 4.03
N VAL A 326 -4.16 18.74 5.20
CA VAL A 326 -4.80 19.26 6.42
C VAL A 326 -4.23 20.63 6.78
N GLU A 327 -2.91 20.79 6.77
CA GLU A 327 -2.25 22.07 7.07
C GLU A 327 -2.65 23.17 6.07
N ALA A 328 -2.74 22.83 4.78
CA ALA A 328 -3.04 23.80 3.74
C ALA A 328 -4.48 24.33 3.77
N VAL A 329 -5.44 23.53 4.20
CA VAL A 329 -6.86 23.92 4.23
C VAL A 329 -7.31 24.41 5.61
N GLY A 330 -6.65 23.99 6.69
CA GLY A 330 -7.01 24.36 8.06
C GLY A 330 -8.48 24.04 8.36
N ASP A 331 -9.17 24.94 9.05
CA ASP A 331 -10.58 24.75 9.45
C ASP A 331 -11.60 25.12 8.35
N LYS A 332 -11.15 25.40 7.12
CA LYS A 332 -12.05 25.87 6.03
C LYS A 332 -12.91 24.75 5.45
N ILE A 333 -12.48 23.50 5.58
CA ILE A 333 -13.12 22.33 4.99
C ILE A 333 -12.79 21.10 5.84
N GLU A 334 -13.73 20.17 6.00
CA GLU A 334 -13.44 18.93 6.72
C GLU A 334 -12.64 17.96 5.86
N VAL A 335 -11.60 17.35 6.45
CA VAL A 335 -10.75 16.38 5.76
C VAL A 335 -11.05 14.98 6.25
N LEU A 336 -11.52 14.11 5.35
CA LEU A 336 -11.66 12.68 5.55
C LEU A 336 -10.51 11.94 4.85
N PHE A 337 -10.30 10.66 5.19
CA PHE A 337 -9.19 9.89 4.64
C PHE A 337 -9.60 8.46 4.27
N ASP A 338 -9.05 7.95 3.16
CA ASP A 338 -9.12 6.52 2.81
C ASP A 338 -7.79 6.03 2.22
N SER A 339 -7.78 4.77 1.75
CA SER A 339 -6.65 4.14 1.06
C SER A 339 -5.57 3.59 2.00
N GLY A 340 -5.56 2.26 2.13
CA GLY A 340 -4.50 1.52 2.84
C GLY A 340 -4.86 1.06 4.24
N ILE A 341 -5.93 1.52 4.89
CA ILE A 341 -6.27 1.11 6.28
C ILE A 341 -6.48 -0.40 6.38
N ARG A 342 -5.83 -1.06 7.36
CA ARG A 342 -5.99 -2.49 7.67
C ARG A 342 -6.14 -2.79 9.15
N THR A 343 -5.78 -1.85 10.02
CA THR A 343 -5.77 -2.07 11.48
C THR A 343 -6.42 -0.90 12.22
N GLY A 344 -6.82 -1.12 13.48
CA GLY A 344 -7.26 -0.03 14.34
C GLY A 344 -6.20 1.04 14.58
N VAL A 345 -4.92 0.67 14.57
CA VAL A 345 -3.80 1.61 14.70
C VAL A 345 -3.68 2.51 13.46
N ASP A 346 -3.99 2.00 12.27
CA ASP A 346 -4.02 2.80 11.05
C ASP A 346 -5.10 3.89 11.15
N ILE A 347 -6.27 3.55 11.68
CA ILE A 347 -7.34 4.53 11.95
C ILE A 347 -6.83 5.64 12.87
N ILE A 348 -6.24 5.28 14.02
CA ILE A 348 -5.71 6.27 14.98
C ILE A 348 -4.62 7.16 14.35
N LYS A 349 -3.77 6.62 13.47
CA LYS A 349 -2.74 7.39 12.77
C LYS A 349 -3.35 8.42 11.82
N ALA A 350 -4.31 8.03 11.00
CA ALA A 350 -4.98 8.98 10.09
C ALA A 350 -5.66 10.11 10.88
N LEU A 351 -6.36 9.79 11.97
CA LEU A 351 -6.96 10.79 12.86
C LEU A 351 -5.90 11.69 13.51
N SER A 352 -4.76 11.12 13.94
CA SER A 352 -3.62 11.89 14.50
C SER A 352 -3.02 12.86 13.50
N LEU A 353 -3.08 12.53 12.22
CA LEU A 353 -2.58 13.37 11.14
C LEU A 353 -3.61 14.40 10.66
N GLY A 354 -4.80 14.45 11.27
CA GLY A 354 -5.78 15.50 11.07
C GLY A 354 -7.02 15.11 10.28
N ALA A 355 -7.18 13.83 9.91
CA ALA A 355 -8.45 13.37 9.36
C ALA A 355 -9.55 13.43 10.43
N LYS A 356 -10.74 13.90 10.06
CA LYS A 356 -11.94 13.93 10.92
C LYS A 356 -12.66 12.59 10.98
N GLY A 357 -12.55 11.82 9.90
CA GLY A 357 -13.10 10.48 9.75
C GLY A 357 -12.34 9.68 8.69
N VAL A 358 -12.53 8.37 8.69
CA VAL A 358 -11.86 7.45 7.78
C VAL A 358 -12.85 6.51 7.08
N LEU A 359 -12.64 6.30 5.79
CA LEU A 359 -13.46 5.40 4.98
C LEU A 359 -12.72 4.06 4.85
N ILE A 360 -13.36 2.98 5.28
CA ILE A 360 -12.80 1.62 5.25
C ILE A 360 -13.30 0.92 3.99
N GLY A 361 -12.38 0.38 3.17
CA GLY A 361 -12.70 -0.37 1.94
C GLY A 361 -12.46 -1.87 2.08
N ARG A 362 -11.41 -2.38 1.42
CA ARG A 362 -11.11 -3.81 1.28
C ARG A 362 -11.35 -4.70 2.52
N PRO A 363 -11.01 -4.34 3.77
CA PRO A 363 -11.24 -5.21 4.92
C PRO A 363 -12.69 -5.73 5.06
N TRP A 364 -13.70 -4.88 4.93
CA TRP A 364 -15.08 -5.35 5.05
C TRP A 364 -15.55 -6.09 3.80
N VAL A 365 -14.99 -5.78 2.63
CA VAL A 365 -15.28 -6.50 1.37
C VAL A 365 -14.73 -7.91 1.43
N TYR A 366 -13.53 -8.10 2.00
CA TYR A 366 -12.98 -9.42 2.28
C TYR A 366 -13.88 -10.18 3.26
N GLY A 367 -14.37 -9.52 4.32
CA GLY A 367 -15.36 -10.11 5.21
C GLY A 367 -16.65 -10.53 4.49
N LEU A 368 -17.18 -9.67 3.62
CA LEU A 368 -18.35 -9.94 2.78
C LEU A 368 -18.12 -11.19 1.91
N GLY A 369 -16.96 -11.28 1.25
CA GLY A 369 -16.61 -12.42 0.41
C GLY A 369 -16.38 -13.74 1.17
N ILE A 370 -16.07 -13.69 2.46
CA ILE A 370 -15.85 -14.89 3.29
C ILE A 370 -17.18 -15.47 3.80
N ALA A 371 -18.08 -14.62 4.29
CA ALA A 371 -19.28 -15.08 4.99
C ALA A 371 -20.42 -14.06 4.95
N GLY A 372 -20.57 -13.35 3.83
CA GLY A 372 -21.65 -12.40 3.63
C GLY A 372 -21.66 -11.27 4.64
N LYS A 373 -22.85 -10.78 4.97
CA LYS A 373 -23.04 -9.69 5.91
C LYS A 373 -22.47 -10.01 7.31
N ALA A 374 -22.48 -11.28 7.73
CA ALA A 374 -21.86 -11.70 8.99
C ALA A 374 -20.34 -11.49 8.98
N GLY A 375 -19.66 -11.85 7.89
CA GLY A 375 -18.22 -11.61 7.74
C GLY A 375 -17.87 -10.12 7.62
N ALA A 376 -18.66 -9.33 6.89
CA ALA A 376 -18.49 -7.89 6.81
C ALA A 376 -18.62 -7.22 8.20
N LYS A 377 -19.63 -7.63 8.98
CA LYS A 377 -19.87 -7.19 10.36
C LYS A 377 -18.69 -7.51 11.28
N ASP A 378 -18.20 -8.75 11.27
CA ASP A 378 -17.08 -9.16 12.12
C ASP A 378 -15.77 -8.45 11.73
N ALA A 379 -15.52 -8.23 10.43
CA ALA A 379 -14.37 -7.46 9.96
C ALA A 379 -14.42 -6.00 10.47
N PHE A 380 -15.58 -5.35 10.39
CA PHE A 380 -15.77 -3.99 10.93
C PHE A 380 -15.67 -3.93 12.45
N LYS A 381 -16.36 -4.82 13.17
CA LYS A 381 -16.27 -4.89 14.63
C LYS A 381 -14.83 -5.14 15.08
N GLY A 382 -14.09 -5.97 14.35
CA GLY A 382 -12.66 -6.21 14.60
C GLY A 382 -11.80 -4.96 14.46
N LEU A 383 -12.02 -4.16 13.41
CA LEU A 383 -11.33 -2.87 13.23
C LEU A 383 -11.68 -1.86 14.31
N LEU A 384 -12.96 -1.72 14.66
CA LEU A 384 -13.43 -0.80 15.69
C LEU A 384 -12.91 -1.20 17.08
N ALA A 385 -12.94 -2.50 17.40
CA ALA A 385 -12.37 -3.05 18.62
C ALA A 385 -10.84 -2.81 18.67
N SER A 386 -10.15 -3.01 17.55
CA SER A 386 -8.72 -2.71 17.44
C SER A 386 -8.43 -1.21 17.63
N ALA A 387 -9.28 -0.33 17.10
CA ALA A 387 -9.11 1.13 17.17
C ALA A 387 -9.29 1.65 18.59
N ILE A 388 -10.40 1.30 19.26
CA ILE A 388 -10.64 1.68 20.66
C ILE A 388 -9.55 1.10 21.59
N ARG A 389 -8.99 -0.07 21.26
CA ARG A 389 -7.84 -0.65 22.00
C ARG A 389 -6.54 0.07 21.69
N ALA A 390 -6.30 0.51 20.46
CA ALA A 390 -5.13 1.33 20.15
C ALA A 390 -5.12 2.64 20.97
N CYS A 391 -6.30 3.19 21.29
CA CYS A 391 -6.41 4.34 22.18
C CYS A 391 -5.82 4.12 23.58
N PHE A 392 -5.80 2.87 24.08
CA PHE A 392 -5.20 2.49 25.36
C PHE A 392 -3.71 2.85 25.43
N VAL A 393 -2.99 2.66 24.31
CA VAL A 393 -1.54 2.87 24.24
C VAL A 393 -1.21 4.27 23.72
N ALA A 394 -2.03 4.78 22.78
CA ALA A 394 -1.80 6.02 22.06
C ALA A 394 -2.28 7.29 22.79
N ARG A 395 -2.97 7.16 23.93
CA ARG A 395 -3.64 8.26 24.66
C ARG A 395 -4.74 8.91 23.83
N SER A 396 -5.89 8.27 23.70
CA SER A 396 -6.97 8.89 22.94
C SER A 396 -8.38 8.56 23.41
N THR A 397 -8.91 9.43 24.26
CA THR A 397 -10.36 9.65 24.31
C THR A 397 -10.66 10.82 23.39
N LEU A 398 -11.71 10.74 22.57
CA LEU A 398 -12.17 11.88 21.78
C LEU A 398 -12.94 12.93 22.62
N GLU A 399 -13.07 12.72 23.94
CA GLU A 399 -13.93 13.54 24.83
C GLU A 399 -13.20 14.59 25.66
N THR A 400 -11.87 14.53 25.81
CA THR A 400 -11.13 15.48 26.67
C THR A 400 -9.97 16.13 25.92
N ASP A 401 -9.50 17.29 26.42
CA ASP A 401 -8.39 18.12 25.91
C ASP A 401 -7.03 17.42 25.72
N THR A 402 -7.01 16.08 25.76
CA THR A 402 -5.89 15.22 25.42
C THR A 402 -6.12 14.55 24.06
N GLN A 403 -6.14 15.37 23.02
CA GLN A 403 -6.49 15.00 21.64
C GLN A 403 -5.51 13.99 21.00
N ILE A 404 -6.07 13.11 20.16
CA ILE A 404 -5.36 12.43 19.06
C ILE A 404 -4.73 13.51 18.19
N THR A 405 -3.40 13.64 18.23
CA THR A 405 -2.69 14.72 17.52
C THR A 405 -1.42 14.19 16.88
N LYS A 406 -0.88 14.94 15.91
CA LYS A 406 0.38 14.66 15.23
C LYS A 406 1.54 14.48 16.21
N GLN A 407 1.50 15.17 17.36
CA GLN A 407 2.51 15.06 18.43
C GLN A 407 2.55 13.68 19.09
N SER A 408 1.48 12.90 19.00
CA SER A 408 1.40 11.52 19.49
C SER A 408 2.09 10.53 18.56
N LEU A 409 2.57 11.00 17.41
CA LEU A 409 3.27 10.22 16.42
C LEU A 409 4.74 10.65 16.27
N ARG A 410 5.56 9.70 15.82
CA ARG A 410 6.90 9.95 15.28
C ARG A 410 6.93 9.44 13.85
N ASN A 411 7.34 10.29 12.91
CA ASN A 411 7.67 9.85 11.57
C ASN A 411 9.11 9.31 11.59
N THR A 412 9.33 8.12 11.03
CA THR A 412 10.69 7.55 10.91
C THR A 412 11.56 8.25 9.88
N LEU A 413 10.96 9.02 8.96
CA LEU A 413 11.65 9.79 7.93
C LEU A 413 12.03 11.20 8.39
N ASP A 414 11.36 11.72 9.42
CA ASP A 414 11.79 12.94 10.10
C ASP A 414 13.11 12.61 10.80
N THR A 415 14.23 12.98 10.18
CA THR A 415 15.56 12.76 10.74
C THR A 415 15.59 13.31 12.15
N TYR A 416 15.95 12.47 13.12
CA TYR A 416 16.17 12.88 14.49
C TYR A 416 17.18 14.04 14.53
N HIS A 417 16.69 15.27 14.61
CA HIS A 417 17.49 16.41 15.00
C HIS A 417 17.48 16.44 16.54
N PRO A 418 18.52 15.96 17.23
CA PRO A 418 18.65 16.30 18.64
C PRO A 418 18.65 17.83 18.73
N PRO A 419 18.09 18.44 19.79
CA PRO A 419 18.12 19.88 19.96
C PRO A 419 19.58 20.35 19.87
N ILE A 420 19.92 21.03 18.79
CA ILE A 420 21.24 21.62 18.60
C ILE A 420 21.24 22.89 19.43
N ASP A 421 21.92 22.86 20.58
CA ASP A 421 22.22 24.06 21.34
C ASP A 421 22.98 25.05 20.43
N HIS A 422 22.37 26.20 20.21
CA HIS A 422 22.88 27.29 19.36
C HIS A 422 24.29 27.76 19.75
N GLN A 423 24.75 27.51 20.99
CA GLN A 423 26.12 27.85 21.40
C GLN A 423 27.19 26.93 20.79
N THR A 424 26.85 25.67 20.49
CA THR A 424 27.80 24.71 19.91
C THR A 424 28.17 25.04 18.46
N HIS A 425 27.27 25.69 17.71
CA HIS A 425 27.47 26.01 16.30
C HIS A 425 28.37 27.24 16.09
N LEU A 426 28.31 28.23 16.99
CA LEU A 426 29.11 29.46 16.89
C LEU A 426 30.62 29.22 17.15
N ASN A 427 30.98 28.22 17.96
CA ASN A 427 32.38 27.87 18.22
C ASN A 427 33.08 27.16 17.04
N CYS A 428 32.33 26.67 16.04
CA CYS A 428 32.91 26.10 14.82
C CYS A 428 33.27 27.17 13.78
N TYR A 429 32.66 28.36 13.83
CA TYR A 429 32.84 29.43 12.83
C TYR A 429 34.01 30.38 13.12
N HIS A 430 34.59 30.34 14.32
CA HIS A 430 35.63 31.30 14.75
C HIS A 430 37.03 30.72 14.92
N ASN A 431 37.35 29.59 14.29
CA ASN A 431 38.75 29.15 14.19
C ASN A 431 39.39 29.68 12.89
N PRO A 432 40.29 30.69 12.95
CA PRO A 432 40.88 31.31 11.77
C PRO A 432 41.79 30.37 10.96
N ASN A 433 42.15 29.20 11.52
CA ASN A 433 43.12 28.29 10.92
C ASN A 433 42.55 27.29 9.90
N ASN A 434 41.24 27.32 9.60
CA ASN A 434 40.60 26.34 8.71
C ASN A 434 40.06 26.89 7.38
N LEU A 435 40.52 28.07 6.95
CA LEU A 435 40.06 28.74 5.73
C LEU A 435 40.66 28.20 4.43
N ALA A 436 41.61 27.25 4.47
CA ALA A 436 42.34 26.80 3.27
C ALA A 436 41.82 25.49 2.63
N THR A 437 40.82 24.80 3.19
CA THR A 437 40.39 23.47 2.69
C THR A 437 38.87 23.24 2.75
N MET A 438 38.06 24.16 2.22
CA MET A 438 36.61 23.92 2.06
C MET A 438 36.21 23.84 0.58
N PRO A 439 35.56 22.76 0.11
CA PRO A 439 34.83 22.78 -1.16
C PRO A 439 33.48 23.50 -1.02
N PRO A 440 32.95 24.09 -2.10
CA PRO A 440 31.79 24.97 -2.05
C PRO A 440 30.47 24.19 -1.91
N THR A 441 29.59 24.73 -1.06
CA THR A 441 28.10 24.66 -1.01
C THR A 441 27.37 23.36 -1.35
N ALA A 442 26.44 23.00 -0.46
CA ALA A 442 25.63 21.78 -0.41
C ALA A 442 24.51 21.64 -1.47
N SER A 443 24.79 21.88 -2.76
CA SER A 443 23.78 21.72 -3.83
C SER A 443 24.14 20.73 -4.94
N ARG A 444 25.15 19.87 -4.78
CA ARG A 444 25.48 18.82 -5.78
C ARG A 444 25.93 17.53 -5.11
N VAL A 445 24.99 16.64 -4.81
CA VAL A 445 25.26 15.27 -4.31
C VAL A 445 25.26 14.24 -5.45
N SER A 446 24.98 14.64 -6.70
CA SER A 446 24.97 13.72 -7.86
C SER A 446 26.36 13.41 -8.45
N ASP A 447 27.39 14.22 -8.17
CA ASP A 447 28.63 14.20 -8.97
C ASP A 447 29.84 13.53 -8.27
N GLN A 448 29.65 12.84 -7.14
CA GLN A 448 30.76 12.26 -6.35
C GLN A 448 31.07 10.76 -6.58
N PHE A 449 30.64 10.17 -7.70
CA PHE A 449 31.04 8.80 -8.05
C PHE A 449 32.03 8.78 -9.22
N VAL A 450 33.30 9.13 -8.94
CA VAL A 450 34.42 8.83 -9.85
C VAL A 450 35.06 7.49 -9.44
N PRO A 451 35.31 6.54 -10.36
CA PRO A 451 35.85 5.22 -10.00
C PRO A 451 37.36 5.28 -9.69
N THR A 452 37.72 4.77 -8.51
CA THR A 452 38.99 4.09 -8.14
C THR A 452 40.33 4.72 -8.57
N THR A 453 41.12 5.19 -7.60
CA THR A 453 42.59 5.28 -7.74
C THR A 453 43.27 3.92 -7.50
N ALA A 454 44.39 3.71 -8.18
CA ALA A 454 45.11 2.43 -8.40
C ALA A 454 45.65 1.66 -7.17
N ASN A 455 45.32 2.03 -5.94
CA ASN A 455 45.84 1.41 -4.71
C ASN A 455 44.78 0.71 -3.84
N GLY A 456 43.76 0.09 -4.46
CA GLY A 456 43.01 -1.04 -3.88
C GLY A 456 42.33 -0.82 -2.52
N THR A 457 42.15 0.41 -2.06
CA THR A 457 41.48 0.74 -0.79
C THR A 457 40.24 1.56 -1.11
N SER A 458 39.09 0.90 -1.05
CA SER A 458 37.79 1.56 -1.12
C SER A 458 37.59 2.34 0.18
N GLN A 459 37.88 3.64 0.20
CA GLN A 459 37.38 4.51 1.26
C GLN A 459 35.91 4.83 0.97
N MET A 460 35.06 4.48 1.93
CA MET A 460 33.66 4.86 1.95
C MET A 460 33.61 6.37 2.22
N VAL A 461 33.26 7.18 1.21
CA VAL A 461 33.08 8.62 1.39
C VAL A 461 31.82 8.82 2.22
N LEU A 462 32.00 9.17 3.49
CA LEU A 462 30.91 9.52 4.40
C LEU A 462 30.46 10.96 4.10
N CYS A 463 29.15 11.16 3.95
CA CYS A 463 28.52 12.48 3.77
C CYS A 463 28.99 13.50 4.83
N ALA A 464 29.06 14.78 4.47
CA ALA A 464 29.48 15.89 5.33
C ALA A 464 28.82 15.91 6.73
N HIS A 465 27.59 15.40 6.86
CA HIS A 465 26.89 15.22 8.13
C HIS A 465 27.67 14.33 9.13
N CYS A 466 28.35 13.29 8.64
CA CYS A 466 29.17 12.38 9.45
C CYS A 466 30.50 12.98 9.89
N HIS A 467 31.01 13.99 9.18
CA HIS A 467 32.29 14.64 9.50
C HIS A 467 32.16 15.65 10.66
N VAL A 468 30.98 16.27 10.81
CA VAL A 468 30.72 17.32 11.80
C VAL A 468 30.57 16.77 13.23
N GLN A 469 30.13 15.52 13.41
CA GLN A 469 29.83 14.98 14.75
C GLN A 469 31.05 14.54 15.59
N LYS A 470 32.31 14.73 15.14
CA LYS A 470 33.54 14.30 15.85
C LYS A 470 33.39 12.95 16.59
N LEU A 471 32.78 11.96 15.94
CA LEU A 471 32.55 10.66 16.57
C LEU A 471 33.90 9.95 16.77
N PRO A 472 34.14 9.34 17.95
CA PRO A 472 35.36 8.57 18.16
C PRO A 472 35.48 7.48 17.10
N LYS A 473 36.68 7.32 16.53
CA LYS A 473 36.94 6.55 15.30
C LYS A 473 36.45 5.09 15.31
N ASN A 474 36.06 4.53 16.46
CA ASN A 474 35.95 3.09 16.67
C ASN A 474 34.57 2.54 17.12
N SER A 475 33.48 3.30 17.24
CA SER A 475 32.17 2.67 17.57
C SER A 475 31.40 2.25 16.31
N LEU A 476 31.68 1.04 15.81
CA LEU A 476 31.00 0.43 14.65
C LEU A 476 29.47 0.33 14.84
N GLN A 477 29.04 0.08 16.07
CA GLN A 477 27.63 -0.08 16.46
C GLN A 477 26.78 1.17 16.16
N ARG A 478 27.34 2.38 16.33
CA ARG A 478 26.64 3.62 16.00
C ARG A 478 26.66 3.95 14.50
N LYS A 479 27.68 3.50 13.76
CA LYS A 479 27.70 3.61 12.29
C LYS A 479 26.66 2.67 11.65
N GLU A 480 26.44 1.51 12.24
CA GLU A 480 25.39 0.56 11.85
C GLU A 480 23.98 1.08 12.18
N GLU A 481 23.76 1.66 13.37
CA GLU A 481 22.49 2.31 13.72
C GLU A 481 22.16 3.49 12.79
N HIS A 482 23.18 4.26 12.36
CA HIS A 482 22.99 5.37 11.43
C HIS A 482 22.68 4.91 10.00
N LEU A 483 23.36 3.88 9.49
CA LEU A 483 23.05 3.26 8.19
C LEU A 483 21.63 2.65 8.16
N ARG A 484 21.15 2.10 9.29
CA ARG A 484 19.76 1.63 9.46
C ARG A 484 18.73 2.77 9.42
N SER A 485 19.12 3.99 9.77
CA SER A 485 18.25 5.18 9.77
C SER A 485 18.29 6.00 8.47
N CYS A 486 19.27 5.75 7.60
CA CYS A 486 19.49 6.57 6.41
C CYS A 486 18.64 6.07 5.23
N ALA A 487 17.51 6.73 4.98
CA ALA A 487 16.58 6.40 3.90
C ALA A 487 17.24 6.35 2.51
N SER A 488 18.28 7.16 2.28
CA SER A 488 19.04 7.19 1.02
C SER A 488 19.83 5.91 0.74
N PHE A 489 20.18 5.12 1.77
CA PHE A 489 20.93 3.87 1.61
C PHE A 489 20.01 2.70 1.23
N ALA A 490 18.80 2.66 1.79
CA ALA A 490 17.77 1.66 1.49
C ALA A 490 17.26 1.75 0.04
N LEU A 491 17.40 2.93 -0.59
CA LEU A 491 17.01 3.20 -1.98
C LEU A 491 18.17 3.07 -2.97
N SER A 492 19.37 2.66 -2.53
CA SER A 492 20.53 2.56 -3.41
C SER A 492 20.50 1.26 -4.25
N PRO A 493 20.88 1.30 -5.54
CA PRO A 493 20.98 0.10 -6.40
C PRO A 493 21.84 -1.02 -5.80
N LEU A 494 22.85 -0.66 -4.99
CA LEU A 494 23.70 -1.59 -4.24
C LEU A 494 22.93 -2.52 -3.29
N ALA A 495 21.78 -2.07 -2.77
CA ALA A 495 20.95 -2.78 -1.82
C ALA A 495 19.75 -3.48 -2.46
N THR A 496 19.33 -3.07 -3.65
CA THR A 496 18.05 -3.50 -4.26
C THR A 496 18.21 -4.20 -5.62
N GLU A 497 19.20 -3.87 -6.44
CA GLU A 497 19.40 -4.51 -7.75
C GLU A 497 20.10 -5.86 -7.60
N ARG A 498 19.52 -6.88 -8.24
CA ARG A 498 20.04 -8.26 -8.26
C ARG A 498 20.70 -8.54 -9.61
N ASP A 499 21.87 -9.16 -9.58
CA ASP A 499 22.59 -9.58 -10.76
C ASP A 499 21.97 -10.85 -11.40
N ALA A 500 22.54 -11.33 -12.52
CA ALA A 500 22.08 -12.53 -13.22
C ALA A 500 22.16 -13.82 -12.37
N THR A 501 22.81 -13.78 -11.21
CA THR A 501 22.86 -14.88 -10.22
C THR A 501 21.81 -14.72 -9.11
N GLY A 502 20.96 -13.69 -9.22
CA GLY A 502 19.93 -13.35 -8.26
C GLY A 502 20.46 -12.68 -7.00
N LYS A 503 21.70 -12.16 -6.98
CA LYS A 503 22.32 -11.58 -5.78
C LYS A 503 22.50 -10.07 -5.90
N THR A 504 22.31 -9.34 -4.80
CA THR A 504 22.68 -7.92 -4.76
C THR A 504 24.19 -7.74 -4.63
N MET A 505 24.71 -6.59 -5.07
CA MET A 505 26.14 -6.27 -4.91
C MET A 505 26.59 -6.33 -3.44
N LEU A 506 25.68 -6.06 -2.49
CA LEU A 506 25.92 -6.24 -1.06
C LEU A 506 26.02 -7.72 -0.67
N GLU A 507 25.10 -8.57 -1.11
CA GLU A 507 25.13 -10.02 -0.87
C GLU A 507 26.40 -10.65 -1.45
N GLU A 508 26.84 -10.18 -2.62
CA GLU A 508 28.06 -10.63 -3.27
C GLU A 508 29.32 -10.18 -2.50
N SER A 509 29.36 -8.94 -2.03
CA SER A 509 30.45 -8.39 -1.21
C SER A 509 30.57 -9.09 0.15
N ILE A 510 29.43 -9.39 0.78
CA ILE A 510 29.36 -10.18 2.02
C ILE A 510 29.83 -11.61 1.75
N GLY A 511 29.38 -12.24 0.66
CA GLY A 511 29.82 -13.58 0.24
C GLY A 511 31.33 -13.67 -0.02
N ARG A 512 31.90 -12.66 -0.70
CA ARG A 512 33.35 -12.58 -0.95
C ARG A 512 34.17 -12.38 0.34
N ARG A 513 33.63 -11.65 1.33
CA ARG A 513 34.27 -11.50 2.66
C ARG A 513 34.15 -12.77 3.50
N ALA A 514 32.99 -13.41 3.53
CA ALA A 514 32.77 -14.68 4.23
C ALA A 514 33.64 -15.82 3.66
N GLY A 515 33.90 -15.82 2.34
CA GLY A 515 34.82 -16.76 1.70
C GLY A 515 36.29 -16.60 2.13
N ARG A 516 36.69 -15.41 2.61
CA ARG A 516 38.05 -15.15 3.12
C ARG A 516 38.25 -15.58 4.57
N THR A 517 37.17 -15.90 5.29
CA THR A 517 37.18 -16.30 6.71
C THR A 517 36.97 -17.81 6.89
N LYS A 518 37.38 -18.65 5.91
CA LYS A 518 37.38 -20.11 6.07
C LYS A 518 38.32 -20.55 7.21
N PRO A 519 37.96 -21.58 7.99
CA PRO A 519 38.86 -22.18 8.97
C PRO A 519 40.10 -22.71 8.25
N GLY A 520 41.27 -22.19 8.61
CA GLY A 520 42.55 -22.50 7.97
C GLY A 520 43.33 -21.28 7.49
N ASN A 521 42.71 -20.09 7.44
CA ASN A 521 43.38 -18.86 6.95
C ASN A 521 43.46 -17.70 7.95
N SER A 522 43.08 -17.90 9.22
CA SER A 522 43.20 -16.89 10.28
C SER A 522 44.30 -17.27 11.27
N ARG A 523 45.39 -16.48 11.30
CA ARG A 523 46.25 -16.40 12.49
C ARG A 523 45.62 -15.41 13.46
N GLY A 524 45.30 -15.87 14.67
CA GLY A 524 44.78 -15.02 15.74
C GLY A 524 43.26 -15.14 15.87
N GLY A 525 42.81 -15.25 17.12
CA GLY A 525 41.45 -15.66 17.49
C GLY A 525 40.32 -14.77 16.94
N ASP A 526 39.12 -15.34 17.05
CA ASP A 526 37.80 -14.72 16.89
C ASP A 526 36.96 -15.05 15.64
N GLY A 527 37.25 -16.18 14.97
CA GLY A 527 36.38 -16.69 13.90
C GLY A 527 34.95 -17.06 14.35
N ARG A 528 34.72 -17.26 15.65
CA ARG A 528 33.41 -17.63 16.20
C ARG A 528 32.51 -16.42 16.45
N ALA A 529 33.06 -15.26 16.86
CA ALA A 529 32.25 -14.04 16.99
C ALA A 529 31.91 -13.42 15.63
N GLU A 530 32.76 -13.56 14.60
CA GLU A 530 32.47 -13.07 13.25
C GLU A 530 31.32 -13.85 12.58
N VAL A 531 31.18 -15.15 12.87
CA VAL A 531 30.04 -15.98 12.42
C VAL A 531 28.75 -15.58 13.14
N LEU A 532 28.80 -15.38 14.46
CA LEU A 532 27.69 -14.83 15.25
C LEU A 532 27.30 -13.40 14.83
N ARG A 533 28.27 -12.60 14.37
CA ARG A 533 28.09 -11.25 13.83
C ARG A 533 27.34 -11.27 12.49
N LEU A 534 27.66 -12.20 11.60
CA LEU A 534 26.95 -12.37 10.32
C LEU A 534 25.54 -12.95 10.51
N GLN A 535 25.34 -13.87 11.46
CA GLN A 535 24.03 -14.40 11.83
C GLN A 535 23.06 -13.31 12.33
N ARG A 536 23.56 -12.34 13.11
CA ARG A 536 22.76 -11.20 13.61
C ARG A 536 22.41 -10.19 12.51
N ILE A 537 23.25 -10.06 11.48
CA ILE A 537 22.97 -9.21 10.30
C ILE A 537 21.87 -9.85 9.45
N GLY A 538 21.89 -11.17 9.23
CA GLY A 538 20.83 -11.89 8.52
C GLY A 538 19.46 -11.82 9.23
N ALA A 539 19.43 -12.01 10.55
CA ALA A 539 18.20 -11.91 11.34
C ALA A 539 17.62 -10.48 11.41
N ALA A 540 18.48 -9.45 11.36
CA ALA A 540 18.06 -8.05 11.42
C ALA A 540 17.48 -7.50 10.10
N LEU A 541 17.65 -8.22 8.98
CA LEU A 541 17.18 -7.81 7.66
C LEU A 541 15.86 -8.49 7.23
N GLY A 542 15.23 -9.27 8.11
CA GLY A 542 13.87 -9.77 7.90
C GLY A 542 13.70 -10.81 6.79
N PHE A 543 14.72 -11.62 6.50
CA PHE A 543 14.63 -12.69 5.51
C PHE A 543 14.18 -14.01 6.16
N GLY A 544 12.89 -14.35 6.02
CA GLY A 544 12.36 -15.69 6.28
C GLY A 544 10.96 -15.67 6.91
N ASP A 545 9.95 -16.03 6.12
CA ASP A 545 8.59 -16.33 6.59
C ASP A 545 8.56 -17.76 7.15
N ALA A 546 7.85 -17.95 8.26
CA ALA A 546 7.70 -19.25 8.91
C ALA A 546 6.58 -20.03 8.22
N GLY A 547 6.91 -20.80 7.18
CA GLY A 547 5.93 -21.69 6.56
C GLY A 547 6.38 -22.32 5.25
N GLN A 548 6.86 -23.56 5.36
CA GLN A 548 7.18 -24.54 4.29
C GLN A 548 8.61 -24.57 3.72
N SER A 549 9.15 -25.81 3.73
CA SER A 549 10.37 -26.39 3.11
C SER A 549 11.77 -25.84 3.47
N GLU A 550 12.46 -26.59 4.33
CA GLU A 550 13.88 -26.53 4.74
C GLU A 550 14.40 -25.14 5.15
N GLY A 551 14.39 -24.88 6.47
CA GLY A 551 14.84 -23.61 7.05
C GLY A 551 16.31 -23.31 6.76
N ILE A 552 16.63 -22.04 6.54
CA ILE A 552 18.00 -21.54 6.26
C ILE A 552 19.03 -22.07 7.28
N GLN A 553 18.63 -22.27 8.53
CA GLN A 553 19.48 -22.82 9.59
C GLN A 553 19.95 -24.26 9.28
N GLU A 554 19.06 -25.11 8.77
CA GLU A 554 19.33 -26.51 8.42
C GLU A 554 20.23 -26.61 7.18
N ARG A 555 20.00 -25.71 6.20
CA ARG A 555 20.82 -25.57 4.98
C ARG A 555 22.25 -25.10 5.28
N VAL A 556 22.39 -24.18 6.23
CA VAL A 556 23.69 -23.66 6.69
C VAL A 556 24.42 -24.71 7.53
N GLU A 557 23.72 -25.44 8.41
CA GLU A 557 24.34 -26.51 9.20
C GLU A 557 24.89 -27.65 8.34
N ARG A 558 24.19 -28.02 7.26
CA ARG A 558 24.64 -29.07 6.34
C ARG A 558 25.91 -28.68 5.57
N ILE A 559 25.97 -27.43 5.11
CA ILE A 559 27.16 -26.86 4.46
C ILE A 559 28.35 -26.78 5.44
N LEU A 560 28.08 -26.47 6.70
CA LEU A 560 29.11 -26.38 7.74
C LEU A 560 29.60 -27.74 8.24
N ARG A 561 28.79 -28.81 8.14
CA ARG A 561 29.21 -30.20 8.43
C ARG A 561 30.01 -30.85 7.29
N GLY A 562 30.16 -30.18 6.16
CA GLY A 562 30.92 -30.70 5.01
C GLY A 562 30.21 -31.80 4.24
N GLU A 563 28.90 -31.96 4.43
CA GLU A 563 28.07 -32.89 3.69
C GLU A 563 27.82 -32.32 2.28
N GLY A 564 28.71 -32.68 1.35
CA GLY A 564 28.51 -32.39 -0.08
C GLY A 564 27.30 -33.14 -0.63
N LEU A 565 26.68 -32.60 -1.67
CA LEU A 565 25.64 -33.27 -2.48
C LEU A 565 26.10 -34.70 -2.77
N ARG A 566 25.31 -35.71 -2.37
CA ARG A 566 25.60 -37.09 -2.76
C ARG A 566 25.38 -37.23 -4.26
N ARG A 567 26.17 -38.13 -4.84
CA ARG A 567 26.17 -38.48 -6.26
C ARG A 567 25.04 -39.46 -6.64
N ASP A 568 24.03 -39.61 -5.79
CA ASP A 568 22.91 -40.54 -5.95
C ASP A 568 21.58 -39.81 -6.29
N ASP A 569 21.59 -38.48 -6.41
CA ASP A 569 20.41 -37.66 -6.76
C ASP A 569 20.33 -37.35 -8.28
N VAL A 570 20.97 -38.17 -9.11
CA VAL A 570 20.85 -38.11 -10.57
C VAL A 570 20.77 -39.54 -11.08
N ASP A 571 19.64 -39.95 -11.64
CA ASP A 571 19.63 -41.11 -12.51
C ASP A 571 20.42 -40.79 -13.79
N GLU A 572 20.89 -41.82 -14.49
CA GLU A 572 21.92 -41.71 -15.54
C GLU A 572 21.54 -40.83 -16.75
N HIS A 573 20.38 -40.15 -16.75
CA HIS A 573 19.87 -39.35 -17.87
C HIS A 573 19.48 -37.89 -17.52
N GLY A 574 19.71 -37.38 -16.31
CA GLY A 574 19.80 -35.93 -16.05
C GLY A 574 18.55 -35.07 -16.35
N THR A 575 17.38 -35.41 -15.79
CA THR A 575 16.21 -34.50 -15.77
C THR A 575 15.58 -34.39 -14.37
N SER A 576 15.09 -33.20 -14.00
CA SER A 576 14.63 -32.87 -12.64
C SER A 576 13.24 -33.46 -12.37
N ALA A 577 13.11 -34.28 -11.32
CA ALA A 577 11.83 -34.75 -10.81
C ALA A 577 11.16 -33.71 -9.92
N TYR A 578 10.19 -32.99 -10.46
CA TYR A 578 9.04 -32.48 -9.69
C TYR A 578 7.80 -32.69 -10.57
N GLN A 579 7.20 -33.87 -10.47
CA GLN A 579 5.86 -34.14 -10.99
C GLN A 579 4.85 -33.93 -9.85
N SER A 580 3.84 -33.11 -10.13
CA SER A 580 2.65 -32.86 -9.31
C SER A 580 1.85 -34.15 -9.05
N PRO A 581 1.03 -34.22 -7.98
CA PRO A 581 0.23 -35.39 -7.70
C PRO A 581 -0.94 -35.54 -8.68
N ASP A 582 -1.02 -36.75 -9.25
CA ASP A 582 -2.20 -37.46 -9.76
C ASP A 582 -3.28 -36.68 -10.55
N MET A 583 -3.25 -36.84 -11.87
CA MET A 583 -4.45 -36.92 -12.72
C MET A 583 -4.26 -38.12 -13.66
N GLY A 584 -5.17 -39.08 -13.57
CA GLY A 584 -5.04 -40.40 -14.18
C GLY A 584 -5.03 -40.43 -15.72
N GLY A 585 -4.29 -41.42 -16.23
CA GLY A 585 -4.65 -42.28 -17.36
C GLY A 585 -4.84 -41.68 -18.75
N GLY A 586 -3.91 -41.94 -19.68
CA GLY A 586 -4.19 -41.89 -21.12
C GLY A 586 -2.99 -41.79 -22.08
N GLY A 587 -2.40 -42.94 -22.43
CA GLY A 587 -1.92 -43.37 -23.78
C GLY A 587 -1.10 -42.48 -24.75
N TYR A 588 0.03 -43.08 -25.23
CA TYR A 588 0.64 -42.99 -26.59
C TYR A 588 1.31 -41.66 -27.02
N THR A 589 2.45 -41.54 -27.74
CA THR A 589 3.59 -42.35 -28.28
C THR A 589 4.65 -41.34 -28.79
N PRO A 590 5.97 -41.67 -28.88
CA PRO A 590 7.02 -40.69 -29.21
C PRO A 590 7.37 -40.62 -30.72
N PHE A 591 7.75 -39.44 -31.20
CA PHE A 591 8.49 -39.19 -32.47
C PHE A 591 9.75 -38.32 -32.20
N PRO A 592 10.78 -38.34 -33.08
CA PRO A 592 12.20 -38.14 -32.75
C PRO A 592 12.70 -36.68 -32.85
N PRO A 593 13.93 -36.36 -32.37
CA PRO A 593 14.46 -35.00 -32.32
C PRO A 593 15.10 -34.59 -33.66
N ALA A 594 14.83 -33.37 -34.11
CA ALA A 594 15.56 -32.73 -35.21
C ALA A 594 15.90 -31.26 -34.87
N SER A 595 17.21 -31.00 -34.88
CA SER A 595 17.95 -29.79 -35.30
C SER A 595 17.61 -28.41 -34.71
N PHE A 596 18.49 -27.94 -33.83
CA PHE A 596 18.82 -26.51 -33.67
C PHE A 596 19.92 -26.14 -34.69
N GLU A 597 19.53 -25.68 -35.88
CA GLU A 597 20.40 -24.89 -36.76
C GLU A 597 19.59 -23.70 -37.27
N ASN A 598 20.29 -22.57 -37.42
CA ASN A 598 19.85 -21.23 -37.87
C ASN A 598 19.42 -20.25 -36.79
N ASN A 599 20.41 -19.56 -36.20
CA ASN A 599 20.29 -18.12 -35.96
C ASN A 599 21.67 -17.44 -36.06
N GLU A 600 22.00 -16.92 -37.25
CA GLU A 600 23.29 -16.30 -37.59
C GLU A 600 23.57 -14.95 -36.90
N THR A 601 22.68 -14.45 -36.05
CA THR A 601 22.86 -13.12 -35.42
C THR A 601 23.78 -13.13 -34.20
N MET A 602 24.00 -14.28 -33.55
CA MET A 602 24.84 -14.39 -32.33
C MET A 602 26.33 -14.68 -32.63
N ALA A 603 26.65 -15.30 -33.78
CA ALA A 603 28.02 -15.62 -34.15
C ALA A 603 28.81 -14.40 -34.69
N ALA A 604 28.11 -13.39 -35.24
CA ALA A 604 28.73 -12.16 -35.73
C ALA A 604 29.17 -11.21 -34.59
N LEU A 605 28.50 -11.27 -33.43
CA LEU A 605 28.85 -10.45 -32.25
C LEU A 605 30.11 -10.96 -31.53
N LEU A 606 30.36 -12.27 -31.57
CA LEU A 606 31.49 -12.89 -30.89
C LEU A 606 32.79 -12.92 -31.72
N SER A 607 32.74 -12.71 -33.04
CA SER A 607 33.95 -12.74 -33.89
C SER A 607 34.65 -11.38 -34.04
N SER A 608 34.01 -10.26 -33.70
CA SER A 608 34.59 -8.91 -33.84
C SER A 608 35.54 -8.47 -32.71
N ALA A 609 35.63 -9.24 -31.61
CA ALA A 609 36.46 -8.88 -30.46
C ALA A 609 37.84 -9.57 -30.42
N THR A 610 38.13 -10.52 -31.32
CA THR A 610 39.36 -11.33 -31.22
C THR A 610 40.01 -11.62 -32.58
N ARG A 611 41.01 -10.78 -32.95
CA ARG A 611 42.24 -11.01 -33.77
C ARG A 611 42.53 -9.75 -34.59
N ALA A 612 43.65 -9.07 -34.41
CA ALA A 612 44.98 -9.35 -35.00
C ALA A 612 45.94 -8.23 -34.49
N THR A 613 47.25 -8.32 -34.26
CA THR A 613 48.39 -9.21 -34.63
C THR A 613 49.66 -8.64 -33.92
N PRO A 614 50.91 -9.05 -34.22
CA PRO A 614 51.61 -10.26 -33.81
C PRO A 614 52.85 -9.97 -32.91
N THR A 615 53.48 -11.06 -32.49
CA THR A 615 54.61 -11.25 -31.56
C THR A 615 55.89 -10.43 -31.81
N ASN A 616 56.51 -9.93 -30.72
CA ASN A 616 57.92 -10.24 -30.41
C ASN A 616 58.28 -9.96 -28.93
N ALA A 617 59.26 -10.72 -28.45
CA ALA A 617 59.59 -11.02 -27.06
C ALA A 617 59.86 -9.82 -26.13
N GLY A 618 59.46 -9.97 -24.85
CA GLY A 618 59.89 -9.08 -23.76
C GLY A 618 58.87 -8.93 -22.62
N ASN A 619 58.81 -9.94 -21.75
CA ASN A 619 58.31 -9.95 -20.37
C ASN A 619 57.71 -8.64 -19.78
N ILE A 620 56.44 -8.27 -20.06
CA ILE A 620 55.69 -7.19 -19.36
C ILE A 620 54.17 -7.51 -19.26
N ASN A 621 53.60 -7.30 -18.07
CA ASN A 621 52.23 -7.60 -17.62
C ASN A 621 51.13 -6.72 -18.30
N PRO A 622 50.06 -7.30 -18.91
CA PRO A 622 49.12 -6.57 -19.78
C PRO A 622 47.98 -5.80 -19.08
N ARG A 623 48.02 -5.54 -17.76
CA ARG A 623 46.92 -4.84 -17.04
C ARG A 623 47.05 -3.31 -16.90
N LYS A 624 47.89 -2.64 -17.70
CA LYS A 624 48.09 -1.18 -17.60
C LYS A 624 48.17 -0.49 -18.95
N ARG A 625 47.02 -0.26 -19.61
CA ARG A 625 46.82 0.88 -20.53
C ARG A 625 45.38 1.40 -20.45
N PRO A 626 45.15 2.71 -20.31
CA PRO A 626 43.84 3.30 -20.61
C PRO A 626 43.61 3.37 -22.13
N LEU A 627 42.36 3.20 -22.57
CA LEU A 627 41.96 3.42 -23.97
C LEU A 627 41.97 4.93 -24.31
N PRO A 628 42.36 5.35 -25.52
CA PRO A 628 42.33 6.75 -25.93
C PRO A 628 40.90 7.30 -26.04
N THR A 629 40.72 8.54 -25.58
CA THR A 629 39.45 9.29 -25.39
C THR A 629 38.61 9.53 -26.65
N ALA A 630 39.06 9.11 -27.84
CA ALA A 630 38.40 9.37 -29.11
C ALA A 630 37.37 8.30 -29.54
N GLN A 631 37.23 7.18 -28.81
CA GLN A 631 36.21 6.15 -29.11
C GLN A 631 34.91 6.28 -28.29
N TYR A 632 34.84 7.18 -27.31
CA TYR A 632 33.63 7.41 -26.53
C TYR A 632 32.53 8.17 -27.29
N SER A 633 32.87 9.05 -28.24
CA SER A 633 31.84 9.84 -28.95
C SER A 633 31.09 9.02 -30.02
N LEU A 634 31.76 8.04 -30.65
CA LEU A 634 31.15 7.22 -31.71
C LEU A 634 30.18 6.17 -31.17
N ALA A 635 30.36 5.73 -29.91
CA ALA A 635 29.44 4.81 -29.22
C ALA A 635 28.16 5.54 -28.75
N TYR A 636 28.27 6.82 -28.41
CA TYR A 636 27.14 7.64 -27.97
C TYR A 636 26.22 8.06 -29.13
N GLU A 637 26.77 8.36 -30.30
CA GLU A 637 25.98 8.66 -31.52
C GLU A 637 25.22 7.44 -32.04
N LYS A 638 25.79 6.22 -31.95
CA LYS A 638 25.10 5.00 -32.41
C LYS A 638 24.02 4.51 -31.44
N ALA A 639 24.17 4.74 -30.14
CA ALA A 639 23.12 4.43 -29.16
C ALA A 639 21.88 5.34 -29.30
N SER A 640 22.08 6.58 -29.75
CA SER A 640 21.00 7.57 -29.93
C SER A 640 20.14 7.32 -31.18
N ILE A 641 20.63 6.56 -32.16
CA ILE A 641 19.85 6.18 -33.37
C ILE A 641 18.99 4.93 -33.11
N ILE A 642 19.38 4.05 -32.17
CA ILE A 642 18.62 2.84 -31.83
C ILE A 642 17.41 3.15 -30.93
N PHE A 643 17.44 4.25 -30.18
CA PHE A 643 16.32 4.66 -29.32
C PHE A 643 15.16 5.36 -30.06
N ASN A 644 15.25 5.59 -31.37
CA ASN A 644 14.23 6.30 -32.16
C ASN A 644 13.54 5.44 -33.24
N ILE A 645 13.58 4.09 -33.15
CA ILE A 645 12.86 3.18 -34.08
C ILE A 645 11.83 2.28 -33.34
N SER A 646 11.48 2.59 -32.09
CA SER A 646 10.35 1.95 -31.40
C SER A 646 9.49 2.98 -30.65
N ALA A 647 8.96 3.95 -31.39
CA ALA A 647 7.83 4.79 -30.99
C ALA A 647 6.69 4.60 -32.00
#